data_AF-A0A559KFM2-F1
#
_entry.id   AF-A0A559KFM2-F1
#
_cell.length_a   1.000
_cell.length_b   1.000
_cell.length_c   1.000
_cell.angle_alpha   90.00
_cell.angle_beta   90.00
_cell.angle_gamma   90.00
#
_symmetry.space_group_name_H-M   'P 1'
#
loop_
_entity.id
_entity.type
_entity.pdbx_description
1 polymer ?
#
loop_
_entity_poly.entity_id
_entity_poly.type
_entity_poly.pdbx_seq_one_letter_code
_entity_poly.pdbx_strand_id
1 'polypeptide(L)'
;MRLHQVSKRVVSLGLSLVLLAGGHVSAASVQEDLNRIGTWDGVTASRPLPGNYTDWSEQNVPFGVRSFYAAPWRSYMDTRDAPSLINSLGINFNNTIKPEAAEATAQVLQDAGITSARLEIPWKEISFDDESKLNTNADAQLTTILNAFKNHHIRPLILLNANAGLPVPYKMVPVSLKQQAKAGDRAIYVSDVSGIVPGYTGLQGQEYQSMYPIITAVDAATGQCILSDALKADLRSGSQNLIRLKYRPFSGVQFSDGTKNGAAQETIDGWLNYVATVSDFVARRLGTKGQADAGFDVEVWNEYSFGSQFLDINNYYNPPLKFSADLSYTEGTNVKTGAEVILPLTANYIKNPEHQLPGVQVISGFSNQRPWDDGATVWKNQDGLSKHYYTGFDQNGSVISSSTVQQYPTVNALGASDPYVPTQINSFPEYWFYSYQTEFAREAQPFPGPFADHYRYASIGGGKEAQLWMSETNYHRGVFAGKLVQQKGIQPTNPQLVQLMHSLETKALLRSYVFFQHKGFAHTFPYAINGGDLEFGIVPDAFFSALESNGYLLDSSAKSKVGPEIQSITNLVQFMKAGESIANPRKLNVDRILEYKPRIVYNGDGTDAHPARYQAEDLAILPYQLAANQFAIGYYVVTRNLTHAWDASKDELDPARYEMPDQDFEITLSNVNGVGASVYAFDPIHNSKNKVEIVSSTGSTITVKAPTADYPRFLVVQEAEEGPLLGDVQLQKTKNGPALTFTPNVDGNVKISWGAYPARETGAVTVRRYQHFDANLTNPVATGTSGSFGFNKTLGTSGDSNGYYRITGKIEPQFSEKYTFIYDGECRTQIYLNGKKLIDSCQPKMQASVDLEAGKTYDLEVVTFYENNGDPHSAYLYWSSSSQSFSVVPAKPDGSSEMYRSVTKNEKATVLLPDLKDGDGVRLELAKGGVNITYPQWDFDLRGVLYPTMPIVEVGDAGAEPRSLQVSPDTPLYEQPDACSAVVGYLAAQTVKAVEKRGEFYRIDTWLGYKWVHESNVVQP
;
A
#
# COMPACT_ATOMS: atom_id res chain seq x y z
N MET A 1 -0.71 -8.63 20.66
CA MET A 1 -0.38 -9.52 19.52
C MET A 1 0.89 -10.30 19.82
N ARG A 2 0.79 -11.60 20.15
CA ARG A 2 1.96 -12.48 20.35
C ARG A 2 2.37 -13.09 19.00
N LEU A 3 3.19 -12.37 18.24
CA LEU A 3 3.99 -12.96 17.17
C LEU A 3 5.25 -13.57 17.81
N HIS A 4 5.09 -14.74 18.40
CA HIS A 4 6.20 -15.66 18.70
C HIS A 4 5.80 -16.99 18.10
N GLN A 5 6.63 -17.50 17.19
CA GLN A 5 6.52 -18.78 16.46
C GLN A 5 5.84 -18.69 15.09
N VAL A 6 6.64 -18.38 14.07
CA VAL A 6 6.86 -19.06 12.77
C VAL A 6 7.95 -18.19 12.12
N SER A 7 9.18 -18.56 11.76
CA SER A 7 9.80 -19.79 11.28
C SER A 7 11.30 -19.70 11.62
N LYS A 8 11.86 -20.75 12.23
CA LYS A 8 13.30 -20.91 12.40
C LYS A 8 13.91 -21.38 11.08
N ARG A 9 14.49 -20.47 10.30
CA ARG A 9 15.65 -20.76 9.45
C ARG A 9 16.67 -19.65 9.63
N VAL A 10 17.56 -19.88 10.59
CA VAL A 10 18.67 -19.00 10.95
C VAL A 10 19.76 -19.16 9.90
N VAL A 11 20.04 -18.08 9.19
CA VAL A 11 21.36 -17.84 8.59
C VAL A 11 22.31 -17.62 9.77
N SER A 12 23.25 -18.54 9.97
CA SER A 12 24.26 -18.45 11.02
C SER A 12 25.29 -17.38 10.65
N LEU A 13 25.10 -16.14 11.11
CA LEU A 13 26.19 -15.18 11.28
C LEU A 13 26.61 -15.19 12.76
N GLY A 14 27.85 -15.58 13.00
CA GLY A 14 28.43 -15.69 14.35
C GLY A 14 28.47 -14.34 15.05
N LEU A 15 27.59 -14.13 16.02
CA LEU A 15 27.71 -13.06 17.01
C LEU A 15 28.63 -13.53 18.13
N SER A 16 29.83 -12.95 18.19
CA SER A 16 30.63 -12.93 19.42
C SER A 16 29.91 -12.07 20.45
N LEU A 17 29.46 -12.69 21.55
CA LEU A 17 28.84 -12.01 22.69
C LEU A 17 29.89 -11.11 23.37
N VAL A 18 29.87 -9.81 23.10
CA VAL A 18 30.56 -8.83 23.93
C VAL A 18 29.61 -8.44 25.05
N LEU A 19 29.80 -9.03 26.24
CA LEU A 19 29.23 -8.55 27.49
C LEU A 19 29.85 -7.19 27.83
N LEU A 20 29.23 -6.11 27.35
CA LEU A 20 29.49 -4.75 27.83
C LEU A 20 28.48 -4.40 28.91
N ALA A 21 28.99 -3.90 30.03
CA ALA A 21 28.24 -3.50 31.22
C ALA A 21 27.23 -2.39 30.89
N GLY A 22 25.99 -2.76 30.58
CA GLY A 22 24.87 -1.83 30.55
C GLY A 22 24.48 -1.46 31.98
N GLY A 23 24.68 -0.20 32.37
CA GLY A 23 24.18 0.31 33.64
C GLY A 23 22.68 0.12 33.74
N HIS A 24 22.20 -0.47 34.85
CA HIS A 24 20.77 -0.59 35.12
C HIS A 24 20.16 0.81 35.27
N VAL A 25 19.34 1.23 34.30
CA VAL A 25 18.48 2.43 34.44
C VAL A 25 17.36 2.10 35.42
N SER A 26 17.18 2.94 36.44
CA SER A 26 16.15 2.73 37.46
C SER A 26 14.75 3.12 36.92
N ALA A 27 13.69 2.54 37.51
CA ALA A 27 12.32 2.96 37.20
C ALA A 27 12.07 4.45 37.52
N ALA A 28 12.78 5.01 38.50
CA ALA A 28 12.67 6.42 38.88
C ALA A 28 13.22 7.35 37.79
N SER A 29 14.37 7.00 37.20
CA SER A 29 14.96 7.76 36.08
C SER A 29 14.12 7.66 34.80
N VAL A 30 13.47 6.51 34.54
CA VAL A 30 12.51 6.38 33.43
C VAL A 30 11.34 7.35 33.61
N GLN A 31 10.76 7.41 34.81
CA GLN A 31 9.64 8.31 35.08
C GLN A 31 10.03 9.80 34.97
N GLU A 32 11.24 10.16 35.40
CA GLU A 32 11.77 11.52 35.26
C GLU A 32 11.88 11.93 33.79
N ASP A 33 12.44 11.07 32.93
CA ASP A 33 12.49 11.32 31.49
C ASP A 33 11.10 11.48 30.88
N LEU A 34 10.17 10.58 31.23
CA LEU A 34 8.79 10.64 30.73
C LEU A 34 8.06 11.93 31.16
N ASN A 35 8.35 12.44 32.36
CA ASN A 35 7.76 13.69 32.86
C ASN A 35 8.28 14.93 32.12
N ARG A 36 9.45 14.85 31.46
CA ARG A 36 9.99 15.95 30.67
C ARG A 36 9.36 16.07 29.29
N ILE A 37 8.77 15.00 28.75
CA ILE A 37 8.14 15.01 27.43
C ILE A 37 7.09 16.13 27.37
N GLY A 38 7.14 16.94 26.31
CA GLY A 38 6.23 18.07 26.11
C GLY A 38 6.64 19.36 26.82
N THR A 39 7.73 19.38 27.59
CA THR A 39 8.18 20.58 28.32
C THR A 39 9.17 21.42 27.52
N TRP A 40 9.10 22.75 27.72
CA TRP A 40 10.10 23.72 27.27
C TRP A 40 11.18 23.86 28.35
N ASP A 41 12.44 24.05 27.95
CA ASP A 41 13.59 24.20 28.85
C ASP A 41 13.60 25.51 29.68
N GLY A 42 12.66 26.42 29.42
CA GLY A 42 12.52 27.70 30.12
C GLY A 42 13.45 28.81 29.63
N VAL A 43 14.34 28.55 28.67
CA VAL A 43 15.38 29.49 28.23
C VAL A 43 15.53 29.63 26.72
N THR A 44 15.31 28.56 25.94
CA THR A 44 15.48 28.57 24.49
C THR A 44 14.29 29.26 23.82
N ALA A 45 14.47 30.47 23.29
CA ALA A 45 13.37 31.22 22.68
C ALA A 45 12.85 30.56 21.39
N SER A 46 13.75 30.01 20.58
CA SER A 46 13.42 29.29 19.34
C SER A 46 14.55 28.37 18.90
N ARG A 47 14.22 27.32 18.15
CA ARG A 47 15.18 26.35 17.60
C ARG A 47 14.81 25.98 16.15
N PRO A 48 15.73 26.09 15.17
CA PRO A 48 15.48 25.60 13.83
C PRO A 48 15.47 24.08 13.81
N LEU A 49 14.71 23.49 12.89
CA LEU A 49 14.85 22.07 12.56
C LEU A 49 16.31 21.80 12.12
N PRO A 50 16.99 20.79 12.69
CA PRO A 50 18.30 20.37 12.18
C PRO A 50 18.16 19.70 10.82
N GLY A 51 19.01 20.09 9.86
CA GLY A 51 19.02 19.51 8.52
C GLY A 51 17.81 19.91 7.67
N ASN A 52 17.58 19.16 6.58
CA ASN A 52 16.47 19.40 5.67
C ASN A 52 15.17 18.78 6.20
N TYR A 53 14.02 19.36 5.84
CA TYR A 53 12.73 18.76 6.18
C TYR A 53 12.55 17.39 5.51
N THR A 54 12.76 17.35 4.19
CA THR A 54 12.88 16.10 3.43
C THR A 54 14.34 15.68 3.32
N ASP A 55 14.71 14.57 3.92
CA ASP A 55 16.08 14.03 3.90
C ASP A 55 16.04 12.53 3.58
N TRP A 56 16.56 12.16 2.40
CA TRP A 56 16.56 10.78 1.94
C TRP A 56 17.22 9.81 2.94
N SER A 57 18.16 10.28 3.76
CA SER A 57 18.88 9.44 4.71
C SER A 57 17.99 8.93 5.84
N GLU A 58 16.83 9.56 6.08
CA GLU A 58 15.83 9.13 7.06
C GLU A 58 15.30 7.71 6.81
N GLN A 59 15.38 7.21 5.57
CA GLN A 59 15.01 5.82 5.26
C GLN A 59 16.18 4.85 5.28
N ASN A 60 17.41 5.34 5.46
CA ASN A 60 18.63 4.56 5.30
C ASN A 60 18.96 3.72 6.55
N VAL A 61 17.95 3.02 7.07
CA VAL A 61 18.09 2.10 8.20
C VAL A 61 17.99 0.66 7.67
N PRO A 62 19.00 -0.19 7.90
CA PRO A 62 18.99 -1.55 7.38
C PRO A 62 17.80 -2.39 7.90
N PHE A 63 17.45 -3.43 7.14
CA PHE A 63 16.43 -4.40 7.55
C PHE A 63 16.78 -5.06 8.89
N GLY A 64 15.80 -5.17 9.79
CA GLY A 64 16.01 -5.76 11.13
C GLY A 64 16.75 -4.89 12.13
N VAL A 65 17.17 -3.69 11.71
CA VAL A 65 17.85 -2.69 12.55
C VAL A 65 16.86 -1.59 12.93
N ARG A 66 16.98 -1.04 14.13
CA ARG A 66 16.13 0.04 14.62
C ARG A 66 16.87 1.37 14.68
N SER A 67 16.16 2.47 14.44
CA SER A 67 16.60 3.82 14.77
C SER A 67 15.48 4.54 15.50
N PHE A 68 15.81 5.20 16.61
CA PHE A 68 14.85 6.03 17.35
C PHE A 68 14.83 7.49 16.88
N TYR A 69 15.78 7.84 16.01
CA TYR A 69 15.97 9.17 15.45
C TYR A 69 15.41 9.27 14.03
N ALA A 70 15.53 8.20 13.24
CA ALA A 70 15.12 8.19 11.85
C ALA A 70 13.60 8.05 11.68
N ALA A 71 13.05 8.86 10.80
CA ALA A 71 11.63 8.91 10.44
C ALA A 71 11.48 8.74 8.92
N PRO A 72 11.46 7.50 8.39
CA PRO A 72 11.43 7.23 6.94
C PRO A 72 10.34 7.96 6.16
N TRP A 73 9.22 8.35 6.79
CA TRP A 73 8.20 9.18 6.15
C TRP A 73 8.67 10.61 5.82
N ARG A 74 9.78 11.07 6.40
CA ARG A 74 10.47 12.33 6.06
C ARG A 74 11.52 12.17 4.97
N SER A 75 11.73 10.99 4.39
CA SER A 75 12.60 10.86 3.22
C SER A 75 12.03 11.55 1.98
N TYR A 76 10.73 11.84 1.98
CA TYR A 76 10.02 12.46 0.88
C TYR A 76 8.80 13.27 1.35
N MET A 77 8.33 14.16 0.47
CA MET A 77 7.05 14.84 0.62
C MET A 77 6.35 14.86 -0.75
N ASP A 78 5.15 14.28 -0.80
CA ASP A 78 4.26 14.40 -1.96
C ASP A 78 3.49 15.72 -1.90
N THR A 79 2.89 16.12 -3.02
CA THR A 79 1.71 16.99 -3.02
C THR A 79 0.58 16.24 -3.71
N ARG A 80 -0.58 16.16 -3.05
CA ARG A 80 -1.73 15.35 -3.49
C ARG A 80 -2.88 16.25 -3.94
N ASP A 81 -3.82 15.73 -4.71
CA ASP A 81 -5.07 16.46 -5.00
C ASP A 81 -6.12 16.18 -3.91
N ALA A 82 -7.16 17.02 -3.81
CA ALA A 82 -8.18 16.83 -2.79
C ALA A 82 -8.99 15.52 -2.94
N PRO A 83 -9.40 15.10 -4.16
CA PRO A 83 -10.08 13.82 -4.36
C PRO A 83 -9.30 12.61 -3.85
N SER A 84 -7.96 12.61 -3.92
CA SER A 84 -7.18 11.48 -3.40
C SER A 84 -7.39 11.24 -1.90
N LEU A 85 -7.62 12.27 -1.09
CA LEU A 85 -7.95 12.10 0.33
C LEU A 85 -9.37 11.54 0.48
N ILE A 86 -10.35 12.18 -0.16
CA ILE A 86 -11.78 11.84 -0.05
C ILE A 86 -12.03 10.39 -0.50
N ASN A 87 -11.43 9.97 -1.61
CA ASN A 87 -11.64 8.64 -2.18
C ASN A 87 -10.93 7.53 -1.38
N SER A 88 -9.99 7.88 -0.50
CA SER A 88 -9.28 6.89 0.33
C SER A 88 -10.04 6.48 1.59
N LEU A 89 -11.08 7.23 1.95
CA LEU A 89 -11.83 7.03 3.19
C LEU A 89 -12.67 5.75 3.10
N GLY A 90 -12.23 4.72 3.80
CA GLY A 90 -12.96 3.48 4.02
C GLY A 90 -13.27 3.26 5.49
N ILE A 91 -14.10 2.27 5.79
CA ILE A 91 -14.32 1.76 7.15
C ILE A 91 -14.65 0.27 7.11
N ASN A 92 -14.25 -0.49 8.11
CA ASN A 92 -14.67 -1.88 8.20
C ASN A 92 -16.09 -1.96 8.78
N PHE A 93 -17.01 -2.44 7.95
CA PHE A 93 -18.42 -2.64 8.27
C PHE A 93 -18.57 -4.01 8.91
N ASN A 94 -18.09 -4.09 10.15
CA ASN A 94 -17.87 -5.34 10.85
C ASN A 94 -19.19 -6.01 11.28
N ASN A 95 -19.08 -7.29 11.63
CA ASN A 95 -20.21 -8.19 11.91
C ASN A 95 -21.04 -7.86 13.17
N THR A 96 -20.66 -6.82 13.92
CA THR A 96 -21.43 -6.31 15.07
C THR A 96 -22.62 -5.47 14.62
N ILE A 97 -22.62 -4.97 13.38
CA ILE A 97 -23.74 -4.23 12.82
C ILE A 97 -24.87 -5.18 12.47
N LYS A 98 -26.01 -5.01 13.16
CA LYS A 98 -27.26 -5.70 12.82
C LYS A 98 -27.70 -5.30 11.41
N PRO A 99 -28.16 -6.23 10.55
CA PRO A 99 -28.64 -5.90 9.20
C PRO A 99 -29.68 -4.77 9.16
N GLU A 100 -30.55 -4.68 10.15
CA GLU A 100 -31.60 -3.66 10.27
C GLU A 100 -31.02 -2.25 10.47
N ALA A 101 -29.84 -2.12 11.08
CA ALA A 101 -29.15 -0.84 11.24
C ALA A 101 -28.41 -0.39 9.97
N ALA A 102 -28.26 -1.28 8.97
CA ALA A 102 -27.35 -1.05 7.86
C ALA A 102 -27.69 0.19 7.02
N GLU A 103 -28.98 0.46 6.77
CA GLU A 103 -29.42 1.63 6.01
C GLU A 103 -29.00 2.93 6.71
N ALA A 104 -29.36 3.08 7.98
CA ALA A 104 -29.05 4.26 8.78
C ALA A 104 -27.53 4.47 8.92
N THR A 105 -26.78 3.38 9.13
CA THR A 105 -25.32 3.43 9.23
C THR A 105 -24.67 3.81 7.90
N ALA A 106 -25.11 3.24 6.78
CA ALA A 106 -24.60 3.59 5.45
C ALA A 106 -24.93 5.05 5.09
N GLN A 107 -26.11 5.56 5.49
CA GLN A 107 -26.45 6.97 5.33
C GLN A 107 -25.50 7.88 6.11
N VAL A 108 -25.16 7.53 7.35
CA VAL A 108 -24.18 8.28 8.17
C VAL A 108 -22.81 8.31 7.49
N LEU A 109 -22.36 7.19 6.91
CA LEU A 109 -21.10 7.12 6.17
C LEU A 109 -21.11 8.03 4.93
N GLN A 110 -22.18 7.98 4.14
CA GLN A 110 -22.35 8.84 2.97
C GLN A 110 -22.37 10.33 3.35
N ASP A 111 -23.09 10.70 4.41
CA ASP A 111 -23.17 12.09 4.90
C ASP A 111 -21.79 12.59 5.34
N ALA A 112 -20.96 11.71 5.90
CA ALA A 112 -19.56 11.97 6.25
C ALA A 112 -18.61 11.98 5.05
N GLY A 113 -19.05 11.46 3.90
CA GLY A 113 -18.25 11.29 2.69
C GLY A 113 -17.30 10.09 2.71
N ILE A 114 -17.56 9.10 3.56
CA ILE A 114 -16.90 7.79 3.51
C ILE A 114 -17.62 6.97 2.44
N THR A 115 -16.92 6.61 1.37
CA THR A 115 -17.51 5.96 0.19
C THR A 115 -17.11 4.51 0.03
N SER A 116 -16.31 3.96 0.94
CA SER A 116 -15.85 2.57 0.87
C SER A 116 -16.09 1.84 2.19
N ALA A 117 -16.47 0.56 2.11
CA ALA A 117 -16.67 -0.27 3.28
C ALA A 117 -16.07 -1.67 3.10
N ARG A 118 -15.29 -2.15 4.07
CA ARG A 118 -14.82 -3.55 4.06
C ARG A 118 -15.87 -4.45 4.67
N LEU A 119 -16.20 -5.55 4.00
CA LEU A 119 -17.22 -6.52 4.42
C LEU A 119 -16.70 -7.94 4.19
N GLU A 120 -16.67 -8.77 5.24
CA GLU A 120 -16.34 -10.19 5.11
C GLU A 120 -17.56 -11.00 4.66
N ILE A 121 -17.39 -11.79 3.60
CA ILE A 121 -18.35 -12.82 3.20
C ILE A 121 -17.60 -14.15 3.25
N PRO A 122 -17.54 -14.84 4.40
CA PRO A 122 -16.65 -16.00 4.55
C PRO A 122 -17.17 -17.21 3.77
N TRP A 123 -16.28 -18.12 3.38
CA TRP A 123 -16.63 -19.27 2.52
C TRP A 123 -17.67 -20.21 3.16
N LYS A 124 -17.73 -20.28 4.49
CA LYS A 124 -18.81 -20.99 5.20
C LYS A 124 -20.23 -20.52 4.85
N GLU A 125 -20.39 -19.30 4.31
CA GLU A 125 -21.71 -18.78 3.96
C GLU A 125 -22.27 -19.37 2.67
N ILE A 126 -21.46 -20.05 1.85
CA ILE A 126 -21.99 -20.80 0.69
C ILE A 126 -22.87 -21.96 1.18
N SER A 127 -23.97 -22.20 0.46
CA SER A 127 -24.87 -23.30 0.79
C SER A 127 -24.19 -24.65 0.54
N PHE A 128 -24.20 -25.53 1.55
CA PHE A 128 -23.58 -26.86 1.45
C PHE A 128 -24.17 -27.72 0.33
N ASP A 129 -25.49 -27.59 0.10
CA ASP A 129 -26.26 -28.43 -0.84
C ASP A 129 -26.36 -27.85 -2.26
N ASP A 130 -26.08 -26.56 -2.42
CA ASP A 130 -26.12 -25.85 -3.70
C ASP A 130 -25.14 -24.69 -3.63
N GLU A 131 -23.98 -24.89 -4.24
CA GLU A 131 -22.82 -24.00 -4.10
C GLU A 131 -22.90 -22.79 -5.03
N SER A 132 -23.94 -22.70 -5.87
CA SER A 132 -24.21 -21.54 -6.72
C SER A 132 -24.86 -20.37 -5.96
N LYS A 133 -25.11 -20.53 -4.66
CA LYS A 133 -25.75 -19.53 -3.80
C LYS A 133 -25.24 -19.56 -2.37
N LEU A 134 -25.49 -18.47 -1.66
CA LEU A 134 -25.32 -18.40 -0.21
C LEU A 134 -26.40 -19.24 0.50
N ASN A 135 -26.13 -19.61 1.75
CA ASN A 135 -27.17 -20.14 2.62
C ASN A 135 -28.24 -19.06 2.88
N THR A 136 -29.47 -19.50 3.16
CA THR A 136 -30.64 -18.61 3.21
C THR A 136 -30.50 -17.47 4.22
N ASN A 137 -29.86 -17.72 5.37
CA ASN A 137 -29.68 -16.68 6.38
C ASN A 137 -28.66 -15.63 5.91
N ALA A 138 -27.51 -16.07 5.40
CA ALA A 138 -26.49 -15.17 4.87
C ALA A 138 -27.00 -14.35 3.68
N ASP A 139 -27.74 -14.96 2.75
CA ASP A 139 -28.36 -14.23 1.63
C ASP A 139 -29.24 -13.09 2.14
N ALA A 140 -30.14 -13.36 3.10
CA ALA A 140 -31.04 -12.35 3.65
C ALA A 140 -30.29 -11.20 4.36
N GLN A 141 -29.32 -11.52 5.21
CA GLN A 141 -28.55 -10.53 5.96
C GLN A 141 -27.68 -9.67 5.03
N LEU A 142 -26.89 -10.31 4.15
CA LEU A 142 -25.99 -9.62 3.23
C LEU A 142 -26.74 -8.86 2.14
N THR A 143 -27.92 -9.34 1.70
CA THR A 143 -28.78 -8.56 0.78
C THR A 143 -29.21 -7.25 1.44
N THR A 144 -29.56 -7.26 2.72
CA THR A 144 -29.94 -6.04 3.45
C THR A 144 -28.78 -5.04 3.51
N ILE A 145 -27.57 -5.52 3.85
CA ILE A 145 -26.37 -4.68 3.93
C ILE A 145 -25.96 -4.14 2.55
N LEU A 146 -25.92 -5.00 1.52
CA LEU A 146 -25.53 -4.58 0.16
C LEU A 146 -26.55 -3.63 -0.47
N ASN A 147 -27.84 -3.76 -0.15
CA ASN A 147 -28.84 -2.78 -0.56
C ASN A 147 -28.59 -1.42 0.09
N ALA A 148 -28.22 -1.38 1.37
CA ALA A 148 -27.84 -0.13 2.04
C ALA A 148 -26.60 0.51 1.39
N PHE A 149 -25.58 -0.30 1.07
CA PHE A 149 -24.41 0.18 0.34
C PHE A 149 -24.77 0.76 -1.02
N LYS A 150 -25.63 0.07 -1.77
CA LYS A 150 -26.14 0.55 -3.06
C LYS A 150 -26.90 1.88 -2.92
N ASN A 151 -27.82 1.97 -1.95
CA ASN A 151 -28.64 3.17 -1.71
C ASN A 151 -27.78 4.39 -1.34
N HIS A 152 -26.63 4.14 -0.71
CA HIS A 152 -25.74 5.18 -0.18
C HIS A 152 -24.39 5.28 -0.89
N HIS A 153 -24.27 4.71 -2.09
CA HIS A 153 -23.09 4.79 -2.94
C HIS A 153 -21.78 4.34 -2.25
N ILE A 154 -21.87 3.33 -1.37
CA ILE A 154 -20.72 2.73 -0.71
C ILE A 154 -20.19 1.59 -1.58
N ARG A 155 -18.93 1.68 -1.99
CA ARG A 155 -18.21 0.62 -2.71
C ARG A 155 -17.66 -0.40 -1.70
N PRO A 156 -18.11 -1.68 -1.73
CA PRO A 156 -17.59 -2.66 -0.80
C PRO A 156 -16.25 -3.25 -1.24
N LEU A 157 -15.32 -3.37 -0.30
CA LEU A 157 -14.19 -4.30 -0.37
C LEU A 157 -14.60 -5.62 0.28
N ILE A 158 -14.79 -6.64 -0.55
CA ILE A 158 -15.23 -7.98 -0.10
C ILE A 158 -14.00 -8.78 0.33
N LEU A 159 -13.92 -9.08 1.63
CA LEU A 159 -12.94 -10.02 2.14
C LEU A 159 -13.39 -11.45 1.87
N LEU A 160 -12.58 -12.17 1.09
CA LEU A 160 -12.73 -13.61 0.86
C LEU A 160 -11.83 -14.38 1.85
N ASN A 161 -12.44 -15.23 2.67
CA ASN A 161 -11.76 -15.84 3.81
C ASN A 161 -12.31 -17.25 4.14
N ALA A 162 -11.46 -18.10 4.70
CA ALA A 162 -11.81 -19.45 5.17
C ALA A 162 -11.29 -19.71 6.59
N ASN A 163 -11.72 -18.87 7.53
CA ASN A 163 -11.30 -18.97 8.94
C ASN A 163 -11.50 -20.38 9.49
N ALA A 164 -10.45 -21.00 10.04
CA ALA A 164 -10.45 -22.39 10.48
C ALA A 164 -11.50 -22.75 11.54
N GLY A 165 -12.06 -21.77 12.25
CA GLY A 165 -13.18 -21.99 13.15
C GLY A 165 -14.40 -22.58 12.42
N LEU A 166 -14.69 -22.12 11.19
CA LEU A 166 -15.67 -22.67 10.25
C LEU A 166 -15.24 -22.25 8.84
N PRO A 167 -14.36 -23.00 8.16
CA PRO A 167 -13.63 -22.49 7.00
C PRO A 167 -14.43 -22.58 5.70
N VAL A 168 -15.32 -23.56 5.58
CA VAL A 168 -16.03 -23.89 4.33
C VAL A 168 -17.47 -24.28 4.65
N PRO A 169 -18.35 -24.46 3.64
CA PRO A 169 -19.69 -24.96 3.88
C PRO A 169 -19.67 -26.24 4.70
N TYR A 170 -20.57 -26.34 5.67
CA TYR A 170 -20.56 -27.43 6.63
C TYR A 170 -21.95 -27.96 6.96
N LYS A 171 -21.98 -29.17 7.53
CA LYS A 171 -23.15 -29.76 8.17
C LYS A 171 -22.80 -30.24 9.58
N MET A 172 -23.72 -30.03 10.50
CA MET A 172 -23.66 -30.69 11.80
C MET A 172 -24.09 -32.15 11.65
N VAL A 173 -23.32 -33.06 12.23
CA VAL A 173 -23.60 -34.50 12.24
C VAL A 173 -23.84 -34.92 13.68
N PRO A 174 -25.11 -34.94 14.14
CA PRO A 174 -25.44 -35.35 15.49
C PRO A 174 -25.16 -36.84 15.65
N VAL A 175 -24.43 -37.20 16.70
CA VAL A 175 -24.12 -38.57 17.06
C VAL A 175 -24.35 -38.78 18.56
N SER A 176 -24.39 -40.04 19.01
CA SER A 176 -24.32 -40.35 20.44
C SER A 176 -23.15 -41.28 20.71
N LEU A 177 -22.22 -40.80 21.55
CA LEU A 177 -21.07 -41.58 22.01
C LEU A 177 -21.54 -42.72 22.93
N LYS A 178 -21.14 -43.95 22.58
CA LYS A 178 -21.43 -45.18 23.36
C LYS A 178 -20.77 -45.16 24.73
N GLN A 179 -19.63 -44.48 24.84
CA GLN A 179 -18.84 -44.40 26.07
C GLN A 179 -18.06 -43.08 26.13
N GLN A 180 -17.59 -42.73 27.33
CA GLN A 180 -16.67 -41.62 27.52
C GLN A 180 -15.37 -41.90 26.75
N ALA A 181 -14.81 -40.89 26.09
CA ALA A 181 -13.46 -40.91 25.54
C ALA A 181 -12.60 -39.90 26.31
N LYS A 182 -11.36 -40.27 26.61
CA LYS A 182 -10.43 -39.48 27.42
C LYS A 182 -9.47 -38.68 26.53
N ALA A 183 -8.99 -37.57 27.05
CA ALA A 183 -7.83 -36.89 26.46
C ALA A 183 -6.68 -37.89 26.25
N GLY A 184 -6.06 -37.87 25.08
CA GLY A 184 -5.07 -38.88 24.66
C GLY A 184 -5.64 -40.02 23.79
N ASP A 185 -6.95 -40.29 23.84
CA ASP A 185 -7.55 -41.34 23.02
C ASP A 185 -7.50 -40.99 21.53
N ARG A 186 -7.27 -42.00 20.69
CA ARG A 186 -7.22 -41.88 19.21
C ARG A 186 -8.39 -42.55 18.50
N ALA A 187 -9.41 -42.92 19.26
CA ALA A 187 -10.65 -43.45 18.73
C ALA A 187 -11.82 -43.03 19.61
N ILE A 188 -12.98 -42.87 18.99
CA ILE A 188 -14.27 -42.71 19.67
C ILE A 188 -15.23 -43.80 19.20
N TYR A 189 -16.29 -44.04 19.96
CA TYR A 189 -17.28 -45.06 19.65
C TYR A 189 -18.67 -44.43 19.61
N VAL A 190 -19.30 -44.43 18.44
CA VAL A 190 -20.63 -43.85 18.20
C VAL A 190 -21.68 -44.93 18.00
N SER A 191 -22.91 -44.62 18.39
CA SER A 191 -24.10 -45.48 18.21
C SER A 191 -24.56 -45.56 16.77
N ASP A 192 -24.40 -44.48 16.01
CA ASP A 192 -24.71 -44.41 14.59
C ASP A 192 -23.56 -43.71 13.87
N VAL A 193 -23.14 -44.30 12.76
CA VAL A 193 -22.08 -43.77 11.88
C VAL A 193 -22.65 -43.09 10.64
N SER A 194 -23.98 -43.07 10.49
CA SER A 194 -24.64 -42.42 9.36
C SER A 194 -24.25 -40.94 9.29
N GLY A 195 -23.93 -40.46 8.09
CA GLY A 195 -23.47 -39.10 7.85
C GLY A 195 -21.98 -38.84 8.17
N ILE A 196 -21.26 -39.77 8.80
CA ILE A 196 -19.81 -39.66 8.99
C ILE A 196 -19.10 -40.03 7.68
N VAL A 197 -18.36 -39.07 7.13
CA VAL A 197 -17.52 -39.25 5.94
C VAL A 197 -16.06 -39.13 6.36
N PRO A 198 -15.28 -40.23 6.35
CA PRO A 198 -13.86 -40.19 6.69
C PRO A 198 -13.08 -39.16 5.88
N GLY A 199 -12.21 -38.39 6.54
CA GLY A 199 -11.45 -37.30 5.94
C GLY A 199 -12.20 -35.96 5.86
N TYR A 200 -13.53 -35.95 6.01
CA TYR A 200 -14.39 -34.76 5.93
C TYR A 200 -15.23 -34.52 7.19
N THR A 201 -15.25 -35.46 8.13
CA THR A 201 -16.01 -35.36 9.38
C THR A 201 -15.07 -35.42 10.56
N GLY A 202 -15.29 -34.60 11.58
CA GLY A 202 -14.45 -34.54 12.76
C GLY A 202 -15.15 -33.88 13.94
N LEU A 203 -14.40 -33.68 15.02
CA LEU A 203 -14.91 -33.08 16.25
C LEU A 203 -14.85 -31.54 16.20
N GLN A 204 -15.49 -30.90 17.19
CA GLN A 204 -15.36 -29.47 17.48
C GLN A 204 -14.91 -29.28 18.93
N GLY A 205 -14.31 -28.13 19.23
CA GLY A 205 -13.93 -27.75 20.59
C GLY A 205 -12.75 -28.53 21.19
N GLN A 206 -12.00 -29.28 20.37
CA GLN A 206 -10.75 -29.89 20.79
C GLN A 206 -9.55 -28.95 20.57
N GLU A 207 -9.63 -28.07 19.57
CA GLU A 207 -8.72 -26.95 19.30
C GLU A 207 -9.53 -25.80 18.67
N TYR A 208 -8.85 -24.71 18.28
CA TYR A 208 -9.49 -23.58 17.59
C TYR A 208 -10.20 -23.99 16.29
N GLN A 209 -9.55 -24.82 15.47
CA GLN A 209 -10.09 -25.27 14.19
C GLN A 209 -11.24 -26.28 14.38
N SER A 210 -12.28 -26.14 13.56
CA SER A 210 -13.35 -27.13 13.48
C SER A 210 -12.88 -28.40 12.76
N MET A 211 -13.63 -29.51 12.84
CA MET A 211 -13.26 -30.80 12.25
C MET A 211 -11.93 -31.35 12.80
N TYR A 212 -11.66 -31.14 14.10
CA TYR A 212 -10.44 -31.58 14.75
C TYR A 212 -10.71 -32.32 16.07
N PRO A 213 -10.09 -33.49 16.29
CA PRO A 213 -9.43 -34.33 15.28
C PRO A 213 -10.38 -34.79 14.16
N ILE A 214 -9.82 -35.12 12.99
CA ILE A 214 -10.54 -35.65 11.83
C ILE A 214 -10.78 -37.14 12.05
N ILE A 215 -11.96 -37.65 11.69
CA ILE A 215 -12.22 -39.08 11.60
C ILE A 215 -11.61 -39.61 10.30
N THR A 216 -10.63 -40.50 10.38
CA THR A 216 -9.88 -41.03 9.22
C THR A 216 -10.37 -42.40 8.75
N ALA A 217 -11.04 -43.15 9.62
CA ALA A 217 -11.66 -44.42 9.30
C ALA A 217 -12.84 -44.70 10.23
N VAL A 218 -13.80 -45.50 9.76
CA VAL A 218 -14.99 -45.91 10.51
C VAL A 218 -15.19 -47.42 10.35
N ASP A 219 -15.42 -48.10 11.47
CA ASP A 219 -15.96 -49.46 11.50
C ASP A 219 -17.44 -49.39 11.88
N ALA A 220 -18.31 -49.66 10.89
CA ALA A 220 -19.75 -49.59 11.07
C ALA A 220 -20.31 -50.67 12.01
N ALA A 221 -19.63 -51.82 12.15
CA ALA A 221 -20.10 -52.92 13.00
C ALA A 221 -19.93 -52.58 14.49
N THR A 222 -18.79 -51.98 14.83
CA THR A 222 -18.47 -51.60 16.22
C THR A 222 -18.88 -50.16 16.53
N GLY A 223 -19.06 -49.33 15.51
CA GLY A 223 -19.22 -47.87 15.64
C GLY A 223 -17.91 -47.16 16.00
N GLN A 224 -16.76 -47.81 15.82
CA GLN A 224 -15.46 -47.20 16.10
C GLN A 224 -15.10 -46.19 15.02
N CYS A 225 -14.69 -44.99 15.43
CA CYS A 225 -14.14 -43.96 14.55
C CYS A 225 -12.69 -43.68 14.94
N ILE A 226 -11.76 -43.83 14.00
CA ILE A 226 -10.33 -43.57 14.20
C ILE A 226 -10.03 -42.09 13.97
N LEU A 227 -9.21 -41.48 14.83
CA LEU A 227 -8.90 -40.05 14.82
C LEU A 227 -7.51 -39.76 14.22
N SER A 228 -7.38 -38.62 13.54
CA SER A 228 -6.13 -38.11 12.96
C SER A 228 -5.11 -37.61 13.99
N ASP A 229 -5.57 -37.24 15.19
CA ASP A 229 -4.77 -36.92 16.36
C ASP A 229 -5.49 -37.45 17.61
N ALA A 230 -4.77 -37.52 18.73
CA ALA A 230 -5.34 -37.76 20.03
C ALA A 230 -6.26 -36.60 20.47
N LEU A 231 -7.32 -36.93 21.21
CA LEU A 231 -8.19 -35.95 21.85
C LEU A 231 -7.39 -35.03 22.79
N LYS A 232 -7.69 -33.74 22.77
CA LYS A 232 -7.10 -32.72 23.66
C LYS A 232 -7.85 -32.59 24.97
N ALA A 233 -9.15 -32.91 24.96
CA ALA A 233 -10.01 -32.88 26.11
C ALA A 233 -10.97 -34.07 26.10
N ASP A 234 -11.39 -34.49 27.30
CA ASP A 234 -12.37 -35.57 27.50
C ASP A 234 -13.70 -35.28 26.79
N LEU A 235 -14.33 -36.34 26.27
CA LEU A 235 -15.67 -36.31 25.70
C LEU A 235 -16.61 -37.17 26.56
N ARG A 236 -17.70 -36.56 27.01
CA ARG A 236 -18.74 -37.28 27.77
C ARG A 236 -19.51 -38.23 26.85
N SER A 237 -19.93 -39.37 27.40
CA SER A 237 -20.88 -40.24 26.72
C SER A 237 -22.22 -39.53 26.45
N GLY A 238 -22.98 -40.04 25.48
CA GLY A 238 -24.24 -39.43 25.05
C GLY A 238 -24.06 -38.48 23.87
N SER A 239 -25.01 -37.54 23.72
CA SER A 239 -25.10 -36.69 22.54
C SER A 239 -23.83 -35.86 22.31
N GLN A 240 -23.33 -35.92 21.08
CA GLN A 240 -22.25 -35.09 20.58
C GLN A 240 -22.64 -34.57 19.20
N ASN A 241 -22.05 -33.46 18.80
CA ASN A 241 -22.17 -32.94 17.46
C ASN A 241 -20.80 -32.98 16.78
N LEU A 242 -20.68 -33.82 15.77
CA LEU A 242 -19.56 -33.77 14.84
C LEU A 242 -19.84 -32.69 13.80
N ILE A 243 -18.80 -32.25 13.10
CA ILE A 243 -18.92 -31.36 11.96
C ILE A 243 -18.39 -32.05 10.71
N ARG A 244 -19.16 -31.96 9.63
CA ARG A 244 -18.75 -32.36 8.29
C ARG A 244 -18.47 -31.12 7.45
N LEU A 245 -17.23 -30.95 7.03
CA LEU A 245 -16.85 -29.92 6.07
C LEU A 245 -17.09 -30.42 4.64
N LYS A 246 -17.44 -29.50 3.74
CA LYS A 246 -17.60 -29.81 2.31
C LYS A 246 -16.24 -30.09 1.64
N TYR A 247 -15.23 -29.30 2.01
CA TYR A 247 -13.87 -29.37 1.47
C TYR A 247 -12.86 -29.67 2.58
N ARG A 248 -11.77 -30.34 2.21
CA ARG A 248 -10.66 -30.61 3.13
C ARG A 248 -9.72 -29.40 3.22
N PRO A 249 -8.99 -29.24 4.34
CA PRO A 249 -7.90 -28.26 4.42
C PRO A 249 -6.91 -28.41 3.25
N PHE A 250 -6.28 -27.30 2.87
CA PHE A 250 -5.29 -27.28 1.79
C PHE A 250 -4.17 -28.30 2.05
N SER A 251 -3.76 -29.00 1.00
CA SER A 251 -2.83 -30.14 1.10
C SER A 251 -2.04 -30.34 -0.19
N GLY A 252 -0.98 -31.16 -0.15
CA GLY A 252 -0.21 -31.50 -1.34
C GLY A 252 -1.00 -32.36 -2.32
N VAL A 253 -0.68 -32.28 -3.61
CA VAL A 253 -1.39 -32.96 -4.71
C VAL A 253 -1.03 -34.44 -4.83
N GLN A 254 0.06 -34.87 -4.22
CA GLN A 254 0.52 -36.26 -4.24
C GLN A 254 1.17 -36.64 -2.90
N PHE A 255 0.78 -37.78 -2.34
CA PHE A 255 1.38 -38.34 -1.13
C PHE A 255 2.78 -38.88 -1.42
N SER A 256 3.62 -39.00 -0.38
CA SER A 256 5.00 -39.50 -0.53
C SER A 256 5.12 -40.93 -1.05
N ASP A 257 4.05 -41.72 -1.00
CA ASP A 257 3.99 -43.07 -1.60
C ASP A 257 3.63 -43.07 -3.10
N GLY A 258 3.44 -41.89 -3.68
CA GLY A 258 3.08 -41.69 -5.08
C GLY A 258 1.57 -41.62 -5.34
N THR A 259 0.72 -41.84 -4.33
CA THR A 259 -0.74 -41.78 -4.47
C THR A 259 -1.19 -40.34 -4.73
N LYS A 260 -2.06 -40.12 -5.74
CA LYS A 260 -2.64 -38.80 -6.01
C LYS A 260 -3.64 -38.42 -4.90
N ASN A 261 -3.58 -37.17 -4.45
CA ASN A 261 -4.53 -36.61 -3.50
C ASN A 261 -5.55 -35.73 -4.23
N GLY A 262 -6.67 -36.31 -4.65
CA GLY A 262 -7.73 -35.59 -5.38
C GLY A 262 -8.35 -34.43 -4.58
N ALA A 263 -8.30 -34.48 -3.24
CA ALA A 263 -8.85 -33.44 -2.39
C ALA A 263 -8.11 -32.09 -2.51
N ALA A 264 -6.84 -32.09 -2.91
CA ALA A 264 -6.09 -30.85 -3.12
C ALA A 264 -6.69 -30.03 -4.26
N GLN A 265 -7.07 -30.68 -5.38
CA GLN A 265 -7.74 -30.02 -6.50
C GLN A 265 -9.19 -29.68 -6.15
N GLU A 266 -9.90 -30.58 -5.45
CA GLU A 266 -11.27 -30.33 -5.00
C GLU A 266 -11.40 -29.03 -4.19
N THR A 267 -10.46 -28.78 -3.26
CA THR A 267 -10.44 -27.55 -2.46
C THR A 267 -10.17 -26.30 -3.31
N ILE A 268 -9.32 -26.39 -4.35
CA ILE A 268 -9.08 -25.28 -5.29
C ILE A 268 -10.31 -24.98 -6.14
N ASP A 269 -10.94 -26.01 -6.69
CA ASP A 269 -12.16 -25.87 -7.48
C ASP A 269 -13.29 -25.28 -6.61
N GLY A 270 -13.38 -25.72 -5.35
CA GLY A 270 -14.29 -25.16 -4.37
C GLY A 270 -14.03 -23.68 -4.07
N TRP A 271 -12.77 -23.29 -3.92
CA TRP A 271 -12.41 -21.88 -3.72
C TRP A 271 -12.84 -21.02 -4.92
N LEU A 272 -12.61 -21.47 -6.15
CA LEU A 272 -13.02 -20.74 -7.35
C LEU A 272 -14.55 -20.69 -7.51
N ASN A 273 -15.27 -21.75 -7.13
CA ASN A 273 -16.74 -21.72 -7.08
C ASN A 273 -17.25 -20.71 -6.03
N TYR A 274 -16.55 -20.56 -4.92
CA TYR A 274 -16.84 -19.55 -3.91
C TYR A 274 -16.59 -18.12 -4.42
N VAL A 275 -15.43 -17.87 -5.05
CA VAL A 275 -15.14 -16.60 -5.73
C VAL A 275 -16.24 -16.25 -6.74
N ALA A 276 -16.61 -17.21 -7.59
CA ALA A 276 -17.65 -17.05 -8.59
C ALA A 276 -19.00 -16.67 -7.97
N THR A 277 -19.42 -17.43 -6.96
CA THR A 277 -20.73 -17.27 -6.32
C THR A 277 -20.83 -15.96 -5.54
N VAL A 278 -19.80 -15.59 -4.78
CA VAL A 278 -19.79 -14.32 -4.05
C VAL A 278 -19.75 -13.13 -5.00
N SER A 279 -18.88 -13.16 -6.00
CA SER A 279 -18.75 -12.05 -6.97
C SER A 279 -20.07 -11.81 -7.72
N ASP A 280 -20.71 -12.88 -8.18
CA ASP A 280 -21.99 -12.84 -8.85
C ASP A 280 -23.14 -12.40 -7.93
N PHE A 281 -23.15 -12.87 -6.67
CA PHE A 281 -24.11 -12.41 -5.65
C PHE A 281 -23.98 -10.90 -5.41
N VAL A 282 -22.76 -10.42 -5.15
CA VAL A 282 -22.50 -9.00 -4.84
C VAL A 282 -22.90 -8.11 -6.02
N ALA A 283 -22.42 -8.41 -7.24
CA ALA A 283 -22.76 -7.64 -8.44
C ALA A 283 -24.28 -7.57 -8.70
N ARG A 284 -25.01 -8.66 -8.45
CA ARG A 284 -26.48 -8.67 -8.59
C ARG A 284 -27.17 -7.81 -7.54
N ARG A 285 -26.75 -7.86 -6.27
CA ARG A 285 -27.38 -7.08 -5.20
C ARG A 285 -27.08 -5.58 -5.32
N LEU A 286 -25.85 -5.23 -5.72
CA LEU A 286 -25.50 -3.85 -6.08
C LEU A 286 -26.23 -3.38 -7.36
N GLY A 287 -26.69 -4.31 -8.21
CA GLY A 287 -27.36 -3.98 -9.47
C GLY A 287 -26.39 -3.54 -10.58
N THR A 288 -25.13 -3.96 -10.47
CA THR A 288 -24.01 -3.57 -11.34
C THR A 288 -23.57 -4.68 -12.29
N LYS A 289 -24.22 -5.85 -12.24
CA LYS A 289 -23.92 -6.96 -13.16
C LYS A 289 -24.05 -6.52 -14.63
N GLY A 290 -22.99 -6.74 -15.41
CA GLY A 290 -22.91 -6.37 -16.82
C GLY A 290 -22.68 -4.87 -17.09
N GLN A 291 -22.45 -4.06 -16.05
CA GLN A 291 -22.07 -2.65 -16.20
C GLN A 291 -20.56 -2.51 -16.45
N ALA A 292 -20.11 -1.29 -16.79
CA ALA A 292 -18.69 -0.99 -17.03
C ALA A 292 -17.81 -1.11 -15.77
N ASP A 293 -18.42 -1.12 -14.59
CA ASP A 293 -17.81 -1.40 -13.30
C ASP A 293 -18.76 -2.30 -12.50
N ALA A 294 -18.25 -3.42 -11.99
CA ALA A 294 -19.00 -4.35 -11.15
C ALA A 294 -19.26 -3.79 -9.74
N GLY A 295 -18.63 -2.67 -9.36
CA GLY A 295 -19.01 -1.85 -8.22
C GLY A 295 -18.48 -2.32 -6.86
N PHE A 296 -17.53 -3.25 -6.82
CA PHE A 296 -16.90 -3.77 -5.60
C PHE A 296 -15.44 -4.18 -5.87
N ASP A 297 -14.67 -4.38 -4.81
CA ASP A 297 -13.30 -4.91 -4.84
C ASP A 297 -13.17 -6.17 -3.99
N VAL A 298 -12.07 -6.90 -4.15
CA VAL A 298 -11.83 -8.19 -3.48
C VAL A 298 -10.49 -8.16 -2.75
N GLU A 299 -10.50 -8.53 -1.47
CA GLU A 299 -9.30 -8.87 -0.70
C GLU A 299 -9.19 -10.39 -0.56
N VAL A 300 -8.03 -10.95 -0.94
CA VAL A 300 -7.78 -12.39 -0.82
C VAL A 300 -6.91 -12.72 0.37
N TRP A 301 -7.60 -13.44 1.26
CA TRP A 301 -7.31 -13.91 2.60
C TRP A 301 -7.25 -12.83 3.67
N ASN A 302 -7.70 -13.18 4.87
CA ASN A 302 -7.46 -12.37 6.05
C ASN A 302 -6.01 -12.60 6.55
N GLU A 303 -5.68 -12.29 7.79
CA GLU A 303 -4.32 -12.47 8.32
C GLU A 303 -3.86 -13.94 8.48
N TYR A 304 -2.54 -14.11 8.58
CA TYR A 304 -1.91 -15.40 8.88
C TYR A 304 -1.84 -15.72 10.36
N SER A 305 -1.80 -14.71 11.23
CA SER A 305 -1.60 -14.89 12.66
C SER A 305 -2.80 -15.52 13.37
N PHE A 306 -3.98 -15.50 12.75
CA PHE A 306 -5.22 -15.98 13.33
C PHE A 306 -6.08 -16.72 12.29
N GLY A 307 -6.69 -17.84 12.70
CA GLY A 307 -7.66 -18.58 11.88
C GLY A 307 -7.14 -19.20 10.58
N SER A 308 -5.83 -19.26 10.37
CA SER A 308 -5.19 -19.71 9.12
C SER A 308 -4.91 -21.21 9.06
N GLN A 309 -5.33 -21.99 10.07
CA GLN A 309 -5.02 -23.42 10.15
C GLN A 309 -5.54 -24.21 8.93
N PHE A 310 -6.64 -23.78 8.29
CA PHE A 310 -7.20 -24.44 7.11
C PHE A 310 -6.27 -24.41 5.89
N LEU A 311 -5.27 -23.53 5.86
CA LEU A 311 -4.26 -23.43 4.80
C LEU A 311 -3.25 -24.60 4.80
N ASP A 312 -3.24 -25.45 5.83
CA ASP A 312 -2.41 -26.65 5.87
C ASP A 312 -3.11 -27.78 6.64
N ILE A 313 -3.37 -28.89 5.94
CA ILE A 313 -3.96 -30.11 6.49
C ILE A 313 -3.16 -30.70 7.65
N ASN A 314 -1.86 -30.44 7.74
CA ASN A 314 -1.04 -30.93 8.84
C ASN A 314 -1.34 -30.24 10.18
N ASN A 315 -2.09 -29.14 10.19
CA ASN A 315 -2.70 -28.61 11.42
C ASN A 315 -3.81 -29.52 11.98
N TYR A 316 -4.18 -30.58 11.26
CA TYR A 316 -5.24 -31.51 11.64
C TYR A 316 -4.76 -32.95 11.88
N TYR A 317 -3.48 -33.25 11.65
CA TYR A 317 -2.94 -34.60 11.71
C TYR A 317 -1.72 -34.68 12.62
N ASN A 318 -1.65 -35.74 13.42
CA ASN A 318 -0.46 -36.08 14.20
C ASN A 318 -0.31 -37.61 14.28
N PRO A 319 0.71 -38.20 13.63
CA PRO A 319 1.81 -37.52 12.93
C PRO A 319 1.34 -36.81 11.65
N PRO A 320 2.09 -35.80 11.16
CA PRO A 320 1.74 -35.08 9.94
C PRO A 320 1.75 -36.00 8.72
N LEU A 321 0.88 -35.71 7.76
CA LEU A 321 0.87 -36.32 6.44
C LEU A 321 2.10 -35.88 5.65
N LYS A 322 2.58 -36.74 4.75
CA LYS A 322 3.74 -36.48 3.91
C LYS A 322 3.34 -36.45 2.44
N PHE A 323 3.76 -35.39 1.75
CA PHE A 323 3.49 -35.16 0.34
C PHE A 323 4.80 -35.15 -0.46
N SER A 324 4.76 -35.64 -1.70
CA SER A 324 5.89 -35.54 -2.66
C SER A 324 5.76 -34.35 -3.59
N ALA A 325 4.58 -33.74 -3.68
CA ALA A 325 4.31 -32.56 -4.50
C ALA A 325 3.22 -31.69 -3.86
N ASP A 326 3.46 -30.38 -3.85
CA ASP A 326 2.50 -29.37 -3.39
C ASP A 326 1.61 -28.87 -4.53
N LEU A 327 0.53 -28.17 -4.17
CA LEU A 327 -0.18 -27.30 -5.12
C LEU A 327 0.81 -26.28 -5.69
N SER A 328 0.72 -26.01 -6.99
CA SER A 328 1.59 -25.04 -7.66
C SER A 328 0.84 -24.31 -8.77
N TYR A 329 1.12 -23.02 -8.93
CA TYR A 329 0.66 -22.17 -10.01
C TYR A 329 1.85 -21.43 -10.61
N THR A 330 1.93 -21.40 -11.94
CA THR A 330 3.01 -20.73 -12.68
C THR A 330 2.43 -19.78 -13.71
N GLU A 331 2.91 -18.53 -13.71
CA GLU A 331 2.63 -17.53 -14.73
C GLU A 331 3.94 -16.82 -15.11
N GLY A 332 4.37 -16.97 -16.37
CA GLY A 332 5.68 -16.48 -16.80
C GLY A 332 6.81 -17.12 -15.99
N THR A 333 7.63 -16.29 -15.34
CA THR A 333 8.72 -16.72 -14.44
C THR A 333 8.28 -16.89 -12.98
N ASN A 334 7.08 -16.45 -12.63
CA ASN A 334 6.59 -16.47 -11.25
C ASN A 334 5.97 -17.83 -10.93
N VAL A 335 6.32 -18.37 -9.77
CA VAL A 335 5.79 -19.64 -9.25
C VAL A 335 5.29 -19.44 -7.84
N LYS A 336 4.05 -19.87 -7.56
CA LYS A 336 3.49 -19.96 -6.21
C LYS A 336 3.19 -21.40 -5.88
N THR A 337 3.45 -21.80 -4.64
CA THR A 337 3.11 -23.14 -4.15
C THR A 337 2.26 -23.07 -2.88
N GLY A 338 1.63 -24.20 -2.52
CA GLY A 338 0.80 -24.32 -1.34
C GLY A 338 -0.53 -23.58 -1.46
N ALA A 339 -1.14 -23.20 -0.34
CA ALA A 339 -2.48 -22.60 -0.32
C ALA A 339 -2.54 -21.19 -0.94
N GLU A 340 -1.44 -20.44 -0.95
CA GLU A 340 -1.41 -19.07 -1.49
C GLU A 340 -1.61 -19.00 -3.02
N VAL A 341 -1.64 -20.15 -3.73
CA VAL A 341 -2.02 -20.22 -5.16
C VAL A 341 -3.43 -19.65 -5.42
N ILE A 342 -4.29 -19.59 -4.39
CA ILE A 342 -5.63 -19.02 -4.52
C ILE A 342 -5.62 -17.52 -4.86
N LEU A 343 -4.56 -16.78 -4.51
CA LEU A 343 -4.44 -15.36 -4.84
C LEU A 343 -4.34 -15.14 -6.36
N PRO A 344 -3.33 -15.65 -7.08
CA PRO A 344 -3.25 -15.47 -8.53
C PRO A 344 -4.42 -16.10 -9.28
N LEU A 345 -4.96 -17.23 -8.79
CA LEU A 345 -6.14 -17.85 -9.39
C LEU A 345 -7.38 -16.95 -9.27
N THR A 346 -7.58 -16.31 -8.12
CA THR A 346 -8.67 -15.34 -7.91
C THR A 346 -8.47 -14.11 -8.79
N ALA A 347 -7.25 -13.55 -8.84
CA ALA A 347 -6.93 -12.42 -9.69
C ALA A 347 -7.25 -12.70 -11.17
N ASN A 348 -6.85 -13.87 -11.67
CA ASN A 348 -7.15 -14.28 -13.05
C ASN A 348 -8.63 -14.51 -13.31
N TYR A 349 -9.36 -15.08 -12.35
CA TYR A 349 -10.81 -15.21 -12.44
C TYR A 349 -11.47 -13.82 -12.54
N ILE A 350 -11.18 -12.92 -11.61
CA ILE A 350 -11.80 -11.58 -11.58
C ILE A 350 -11.49 -10.79 -12.86
N LYS A 351 -10.24 -10.84 -13.35
CA LYS A 351 -9.83 -10.09 -14.55
C LYS A 351 -10.20 -10.76 -15.87
N ASN A 352 -10.75 -11.98 -15.88
CA ASN A 352 -11.24 -12.62 -17.10
C ASN A 352 -12.54 -11.93 -17.57
N PRO A 353 -12.57 -11.31 -18.78
CA PRO A 353 -13.76 -10.64 -19.30
C PRO A 353 -14.99 -11.55 -19.41
N GLU A 354 -14.81 -12.87 -19.56
CA GLU A 354 -15.92 -13.85 -19.60
C GLU A 354 -16.75 -13.87 -18.33
N HIS A 355 -16.18 -13.45 -17.19
CA HIS A 355 -16.85 -13.41 -15.90
C HIS A 355 -17.58 -12.08 -15.63
N GLN A 356 -17.48 -11.09 -16.53
CA GLN A 356 -18.22 -9.82 -16.47
C GLN A 356 -18.03 -9.04 -15.16
N LEU A 357 -16.79 -8.98 -14.67
CA LEU A 357 -16.38 -8.23 -13.47
C LEU A 357 -15.42 -7.07 -13.81
N PRO A 358 -15.75 -6.19 -14.78
CA PRO A 358 -14.88 -5.06 -15.07
C PRO A 358 -14.79 -4.12 -13.86
N GLY A 359 -13.66 -3.45 -13.68
CA GLY A 359 -13.46 -2.49 -12.59
C GLY A 359 -13.17 -3.08 -11.20
N VAL A 360 -13.37 -4.39 -10.97
CA VAL A 360 -13.07 -5.02 -9.67
C VAL A 360 -11.55 -5.09 -9.45
N GLN A 361 -11.07 -4.54 -8.35
CA GLN A 361 -9.66 -4.64 -7.93
C GLN A 361 -9.45 -5.85 -7.02
N VAL A 362 -8.26 -6.46 -7.11
CA VAL A 362 -7.86 -7.62 -6.30
C VAL A 362 -6.60 -7.28 -5.51
N ILE A 363 -6.73 -7.22 -4.19
CA ILE A 363 -5.63 -6.94 -3.26
C ILE A 363 -5.25 -8.18 -2.45
N SER A 364 -3.95 -8.36 -2.20
CA SER A 364 -3.44 -9.49 -1.43
C SER A 364 -3.55 -9.21 0.07
N GLY A 365 -4.48 -9.87 0.76
CA GLY A 365 -4.57 -9.85 2.21
C GLY A 365 -3.52 -10.74 2.89
N PHE A 366 -2.93 -11.71 2.18
CA PHE A 366 -1.77 -12.47 2.67
C PHE A 366 -0.56 -11.60 3.07
N SER A 367 -0.46 -10.40 2.48
CA SER A 367 0.60 -9.42 2.75
C SER A 367 0.40 -8.59 4.03
N ASN A 368 -0.74 -8.73 4.71
CA ASN A 368 -1.18 -7.77 5.72
C ASN A 368 -0.31 -7.65 6.98
N GLN A 369 0.36 -8.73 7.38
CA GLN A 369 1.20 -8.81 8.59
C GLN A 369 2.64 -9.25 8.28
N ARG A 370 3.02 -9.24 7.01
CA ARG A 370 4.32 -9.73 6.56
C ARG A 370 5.08 -8.62 5.81
N PRO A 371 6.42 -8.58 5.93
CA PRO A 371 7.22 -7.55 5.30
C PRO A 371 7.81 -7.94 3.94
N TRP A 372 7.44 -9.10 3.38
CA TRP A 372 8.11 -9.69 2.22
C TRP A 372 7.43 -9.38 0.89
N ASP A 373 6.15 -9.02 0.92
CA ASP A 373 5.37 -8.75 -0.29
C ASP A 373 5.62 -7.30 -0.75
N ASP A 374 5.87 -7.14 -2.05
CA ASP A 374 6.26 -5.87 -2.68
C ASP A 374 5.63 -5.69 -4.08
N GLY A 375 5.81 -4.50 -4.66
CA GLY A 375 5.23 -4.15 -5.96
C GLY A 375 5.87 -4.83 -7.17
N ALA A 376 7.13 -5.27 -7.07
CA ALA A 376 7.83 -5.99 -8.14
C ALA A 376 7.48 -7.49 -8.17
N THR A 377 6.86 -8.04 -7.12
CA THR A 377 6.48 -9.45 -7.03
C THR A 377 4.96 -9.71 -7.16
N VAL A 378 4.15 -8.67 -7.39
CA VAL A 378 2.71 -8.83 -7.64
C VAL A 378 2.41 -9.62 -8.91
N TRP A 379 1.27 -10.32 -8.95
CA TRP A 379 0.81 -11.02 -10.15
C TRP A 379 0.24 -10.06 -11.18
N LYS A 380 0.29 -10.42 -12.48
CA LYS A 380 -0.15 -9.55 -13.59
C LYS A 380 -1.56 -8.97 -13.41
N ASN A 381 -2.46 -9.75 -12.82
CA ASN A 381 -3.87 -9.42 -12.62
C ASN A 381 -4.21 -9.01 -11.18
N GLN A 382 -3.21 -8.92 -10.30
CA GLN A 382 -3.34 -8.39 -8.94
C GLN A 382 -3.13 -6.86 -8.98
N ASP A 383 -3.94 -6.11 -8.25
CA ASP A 383 -3.88 -4.64 -8.26
C ASP A 383 -3.08 -4.07 -7.09
N GLY A 384 -2.95 -4.80 -5.98
CA GLY A 384 -2.26 -4.25 -4.80
C GLY A 384 -2.02 -5.20 -3.64
N LEU A 385 -1.52 -4.60 -2.55
CA LEU A 385 -1.15 -5.20 -1.29
C LEU A 385 -2.01 -4.60 -0.17
N SER A 386 -2.25 -5.39 0.86
CA SER A 386 -3.00 -5.01 2.05
C SER A 386 -2.07 -4.97 3.27
N LYS A 387 -2.35 -4.13 4.28
CA LYS A 387 -1.57 -3.98 5.53
C LYS A 387 -2.51 -3.84 6.74
N HIS A 388 -2.13 -4.45 7.87
CA HIS A 388 -2.87 -4.47 9.14
C HIS A 388 -2.08 -3.81 10.28
N TYR A 389 -1.95 -2.48 10.25
CA TYR A 389 -1.05 -1.74 11.15
C TYR A 389 -1.80 -1.19 12.36
N TYR A 390 -1.92 -2.00 13.40
CA TYR A 390 -2.58 -1.60 14.64
C TYR A 390 -1.66 -0.83 15.58
N THR A 391 -2.24 0.14 16.28
CA THR A 391 -1.56 0.89 17.34
C THR A 391 -2.47 0.99 18.56
N GLY A 392 -1.98 1.55 19.66
CA GLY A 392 -2.77 1.72 20.87
C GLY A 392 -1.89 1.98 22.08
N PHE A 393 -2.51 2.06 23.25
CA PHE A 393 -1.80 2.14 24.51
C PHE A 393 -1.65 0.76 25.14
N ASP A 394 -0.45 0.44 25.61
CA ASP A 394 -0.17 -0.68 26.51
C ASP A 394 0.71 -0.19 27.67
N GLN A 395 0.34 -0.52 28.91
CA GLN A 395 1.00 0.02 30.10
C GLN A 395 2.50 -0.28 30.16
N ASN A 396 2.95 -1.42 29.63
CA ASN A 396 4.36 -1.82 29.67
C ASN A 396 4.97 -1.86 28.27
N GLY A 397 4.21 -2.33 27.28
CA GLY A 397 4.61 -2.48 25.89
C GLY A 397 4.74 -1.16 25.14
N SER A 398 4.06 -0.09 25.60
CA SER A 398 4.22 1.24 25.00
C SER A 398 5.42 2.02 25.54
N VAL A 399 6.15 1.54 26.56
CA VAL A 399 7.34 2.25 27.08
C VAL A 399 8.59 1.72 26.37
N ILE A 400 9.26 2.59 25.64
CA ILE A 400 10.55 2.33 25.03
C ILE A 400 11.64 2.82 25.98
N SER A 401 12.54 1.93 26.38
CA SER A 401 13.73 2.24 27.17
C SER A 401 14.80 1.15 26.98
N SER A 402 15.99 1.38 27.51
CA SER A 402 17.07 0.37 27.56
C SER A 402 16.67 -0.93 28.28
N SER A 403 15.62 -0.91 29.10
CA SER A 403 15.11 -2.10 29.80
C SER A 403 14.08 -2.91 28.98
N THR A 404 13.46 -2.32 27.96
CA THR A 404 12.34 -2.93 27.20
C THR A 404 12.71 -3.37 25.77
N VAL A 405 13.81 -2.87 25.19
CA VAL A 405 14.13 -3.05 23.74
C VAL A 405 15.43 -3.81 23.45
N GLN A 406 16.07 -4.43 24.45
CA GLN A 406 17.42 -5.06 24.37
C GLN A 406 17.69 -6.10 23.27
N GLN A 407 16.70 -6.51 22.48
CA GLN A 407 16.80 -7.68 21.59
C GLN A 407 17.08 -7.36 20.11
N TYR A 408 17.15 -6.08 19.71
CA TYR A 408 17.34 -5.70 18.30
C TYR A 408 18.58 -4.81 18.11
N PRO A 409 19.35 -5.00 17.02
CA PRO A 409 20.40 -4.07 16.64
C PRO A 409 19.83 -2.65 16.43
N THR A 410 20.54 -1.65 16.90
CA THR A 410 20.14 -0.24 16.84
C THR A 410 21.25 0.61 16.23
N VAL A 411 20.86 1.71 15.59
CA VAL A 411 21.78 2.75 15.13
C VAL A 411 21.45 4.08 15.77
N ASN A 412 22.48 4.87 16.07
CA ASN A 412 22.35 6.20 16.63
C ASN A 412 22.05 7.28 15.56
N ALA A 413 21.99 8.54 15.96
CA ALA A 413 21.66 9.66 15.05
C ALA A 413 22.70 9.86 13.93
N LEU A 414 23.92 9.31 14.08
CA LEU A 414 24.98 9.34 13.07
C LEU A 414 24.96 8.10 12.15
N GLY A 415 24.01 7.19 12.35
CA GLY A 415 23.90 5.93 11.59
C GLY A 415 24.90 4.85 12.01
N ALA A 416 25.63 5.05 13.12
CA ALA A 416 26.55 4.05 13.65
C ALA A 416 25.82 3.06 14.57
N SER A 417 26.26 1.80 14.57
CA SER A 417 25.75 0.76 15.49
C SER A 417 25.95 1.19 16.95
N ASP A 418 24.89 1.19 17.74
CA ASP A 418 24.87 1.80 19.07
C ASP A 418 23.78 1.20 19.96
N PRO A 419 24.05 0.73 21.19
CA PRO A 419 23.04 0.17 22.08
C PRO A 419 22.15 1.21 22.80
N TYR A 420 22.38 2.52 22.62
CA TYR A 420 21.59 3.54 23.29
C TYR A 420 20.12 3.53 22.86
N VAL A 421 19.21 3.58 23.84
CA VAL A 421 17.76 3.64 23.63
C VAL A 421 17.18 4.81 24.43
N PRO A 422 16.64 5.85 23.78
CA PRO A 422 16.00 6.96 24.49
C PRO A 422 14.70 6.51 25.18
N THR A 423 14.45 7.03 26.37
CA THR A 423 13.21 6.80 27.12
C THR A 423 12.05 7.55 26.46
N GLN A 424 11.02 6.84 26.00
CA GLN A 424 9.84 7.44 25.36
C GLN A 424 8.62 6.52 25.41
N ILE A 425 7.48 6.99 24.89
CA ILE A 425 6.25 6.18 24.72
C ILE A 425 5.93 6.04 23.23
N ASN A 426 5.51 4.84 22.78
CA ASN A 426 4.98 4.58 21.45
C ASN A 426 3.49 4.20 21.50
N SER A 427 2.64 5.22 21.58
CA SER A 427 1.18 5.08 21.55
C SER A 427 0.58 6.15 20.62
N PHE A 428 0.73 5.91 19.31
CA PHE A 428 0.32 6.85 18.26
C PHE A 428 0.14 6.15 16.90
N PRO A 429 -0.73 6.66 16.00
CA PRO A 429 -1.08 6.00 14.72
C PRO A 429 0.10 5.80 13.75
N GLU A 430 1.01 6.76 13.67
CA GLU A 430 2.09 6.80 12.68
C GLU A 430 3.30 5.94 13.07
N TYR A 431 3.22 5.18 14.18
CA TYR A 431 4.30 4.33 14.70
C TYR A 431 5.02 3.51 13.63
N TRP A 432 4.26 2.92 12.71
CA TRP A 432 4.74 2.03 11.64
C TRP A 432 5.53 2.73 10.54
N PHE A 433 5.57 4.06 10.54
CA PHE A 433 6.32 4.87 9.58
C PHE A 433 7.65 5.37 10.16
N TYR A 434 7.96 5.05 11.43
CA TYR A 434 9.24 5.29 12.07
C TYR A 434 10.14 4.06 11.97
N SER A 435 11.46 4.27 12.02
CA SER A 435 12.44 3.17 11.98
C SER A 435 12.54 2.36 13.28
N TYR A 436 11.51 2.35 14.13
CA TYR A 436 11.45 1.45 15.27
C TYR A 436 11.24 -0.01 14.86
N GLN A 437 10.61 -0.20 13.70
CA GLN A 437 10.44 -1.48 13.05
C GLN A 437 10.53 -1.23 11.56
N THR A 438 11.73 -1.46 11.02
CA THR A 438 12.03 -1.00 9.66
C THR A 438 11.24 -1.77 8.62
N GLU A 439 10.80 -2.99 8.92
CA GLU A 439 10.15 -3.93 8.01
C GLU A 439 8.79 -3.47 7.45
N PHE A 440 8.20 -2.38 7.95
CA PHE A 440 6.84 -1.95 7.62
C PHE A 440 6.80 -0.59 6.90
N ALA A 441 5.72 -0.34 6.17
CA ALA A 441 5.42 0.90 5.44
C ALA A 441 6.44 1.33 4.36
N ARG A 442 7.38 0.45 3.97
CA ARG A 442 8.41 0.77 2.94
C ARG A 442 7.80 0.95 1.55
N GLU A 443 6.76 0.18 1.24
CA GLU A 443 6.00 0.26 -0.01
C GLU A 443 5.35 1.64 -0.22
N ALA A 444 5.32 2.50 0.80
CA ALA A 444 4.82 3.87 0.68
C ALA A 444 5.84 4.83 0.02
N GLN A 445 7.14 4.52 0.04
CA GLN A 445 8.21 5.43 -0.37
C GLN A 445 8.32 5.53 -1.90
N PRO A 446 8.47 6.72 -2.51
CA PRO A 446 8.45 6.86 -3.96
C PRO A 446 9.73 6.41 -4.67
N PHE A 447 10.75 5.94 -3.98
CA PHE A 447 12.02 5.55 -4.59
C PHE A 447 12.70 4.43 -3.79
N PRO A 448 13.63 3.68 -4.41
CA PRO A 448 14.34 2.59 -3.75
C PRO A 448 15.03 3.03 -2.45
N GLY A 449 15.00 2.15 -1.46
CA GLY A 449 15.67 2.33 -0.18
C GLY A 449 16.73 1.26 0.06
N PRO A 450 17.12 0.99 1.32
CA PRO A 450 18.03 -0.11 1.67
C PRO A 450 17.43 -1.51 1.47
N PHE A 451 16.24 -1.62 0.88
CA PHE A 451 15.55 -2.87 0.62
C PHE A 451 15.12 -2.89 -0.84
N ALA A 452 15.71 -3.81 -1.61
CA ALA A 452 15.44 -3.95 -3.03
C ALA A 452 13.94 -4.17 -3.26
N ASP A 453 13.41 -3.57 -4.33
CA ASP A 453 12.01 -3.74 -4.77
C ASP A 453 10.90 -3.28 -3.80
N HIS A 454 11.22 -2.88 -2.57
CA HIS A 454 10.25 -2.38 -1.60
C HIS A 454 10.13 -0.85 -1.63
N TYR A 455 9.40 -0.35 -2.62
CA TYR A 455 9.04 1.07 -2.77
C TYR A 455 7.74 1.19 -3.60
N ARG A 456 7.05 2.32 -3.50
CA ARG A 456 5.73 2.62 -4.10
C ARG A 456 5.64 2.29 -5.58
N TYR A 457 6.66 2.68 -6.33
CA TYR A 457 6.68 2.51 -7.78
C TYR A 457 7.42 1.23 -8.23
N ALA A 458 7.74 0.32 -7.30
CA ALA A 458 8.15 -1.01 -7.68
C ALA A 458 7.03 -1.71 -8.45
N SER A 459 7.39 -2.40 -9.52
CA SER A 459 6.41 -2.96 -10.46
C SER A 459 7.04 -4.09 -11.26
N ILE A 460 6.20 -5.03 -11.70
CA ILE A 460 6.53 -6.05 -12.71
C ILE A 460 6.79 -5.47 -14.12
N GLY A 461 6.83 -4.13 -14.28
CA GLY A 461 7.12 -3.47 -15.56
C GLY A 461 5.90 -3.35 -16.49
N GLY A 462 4.68 -3.43 -15.94
CA GLY A 462 3.42 -3.34 -16.68
C GLY A 462 2.81 -1.92 -16.77
N GLY A 463 3.51 -0.91 -16.27
CA GLY A 463 3.03 0.48 -16.22
C GLY A 463 1.94 0.78 -15.22
N LYS A 464 1.77 -0.11 -14.24
CA LYS A 464 0.91 0.08 -13.09
C LYS A 464 1.73 -0.12 -11.83
N GLU A 465 1.56 0.81 -10.89
CA GLU A 465 2.06 0.66 -9.53
C GLU A 465 1.14 -0.28 -8.76
N ALA A 466 1.71 -1.07 -7.85
CA ALA A 466 0.91 -1.84 -6.91
C ALA A 466 0.28 -0.88 -5.90
N GLN A 467 -1.04 -0.95 -5.73
CA GLN A 467 -1.70 -0.13 -4.73
C GLN A 467 -1.41 -0.65 -3.32
N LEU A 468 -1.31 0.25 -2.35
CA LEU A 468 -1.16 -0.11 -0.94
C LEU A 468 -2.44 0.24 -0.17
N TRP A 469 -3.03 -0.74 0.47
CA TRP A 469 -4.30 -0.61 1.18
C TRP A 469 -4.10 -0.92 2.66
N MET A 470 -4.66 -0.09 3.53
CA MET A 470 -4.77 -0.39 4.95
C MET A 470 -6.15 -0.99 5.19
N SER A 471 -6.35 -2.26 4.81
CA SER A 471 -7.68 -2.91 4.87
C SER A 471 -8.19 -3.11 6.30
N GLU A 472 -7.31 -2.96 7.29
CA GLU A 472 -7.66 -3.00 8.70
C GLU A 472 -6.62 -2.25 9.53
N THR A 473 -7.03 -1.27 10.33
CA THR A 473 -6.16 -0.58 11.29
C THR A 473 -7.01 0.08 12.37
N ASN A 474 -6.44 0.39 13.52
CA ASN A 474 -7.08 1.30 14.47
C ASN A 474 -6.10 1.71 15.58
N TYR A 475 -6.52 2.66 16.42
CA TYR A 475 -5.90 2.98 17.69
C TYR A 475 -6.68 2.34 18.85
N HIS A 476 -6.13 1.28 19.44
CA HIS A 476 -6.77 0.55 20.54
C HIS A 476 -6.76 1.35 21.85
N ARG A 477 -7.94 1.63 22.40
CA ARG A 477 -8.13 2.42 23.63
C ARG A 477 -8.40 1.58 24.88
N GLY A 478 -8.76 0.30 24.72
CA GLY A 478 -9.30 -0.55 25.79
C GLY A 478 -8.39 -0.70 27.01
N VAL A 479 -7.08 -0.80 26.81
CA VAL A 479 -6.12 -0.91 27.93
C VAL A 479 -6.05 0.40 28.74
N PHE A 480 -6.06 1.55 28.05
CA PHE A 480 -6.06 2.85 28.72
C PHE A 480 -7.38 3.10 29.46
N ALA A 481 -8.51 2.78 28.83
CA ALA A 481 -9.82 2.84 29.45
C ALA A 481 -9.89 1.96 30.71
N GLY A 482 -9.43 0.70 30.61
CA GLY A 482 -9.41 -0.25 31.73
C GLY A 482 -8.56 0.24 32.91
N LYS A 483 -7.43 0.88 32.63
CA LYS A 483 -6.60 1.53 33.65
C LYS A 483 -7.39 2.62 34.40
N LEU A 484 -8.05 3.52 33.68
CA LEU A 484 -8.85 4.60 34.29
C LEU A 484 -10.04 4.05 35.10
N VAL A 485 -10.73 3.03 34.57
CA VAL A 485 -11.80 2.30 35.28
C VAL A 485 -11.31 1.79 36.62
N GLN A 486 -10.16 1.11 36.65
CA GLN A 486 -9.59 0.57 37.87
C GLN A 486 -9.14 1.68 38.84
N GLN A 487 -8.46 2.71 38.35
CA GLN A 487 -7.91 3.78 39.18
C GLN A 487 -8.99 4.66 39.81
N LYS A 488 -10.07 4.95 39.08
CA LYS A 488 -11.17 5.83 39.52
C LYS A 488 -12.32 5.08 40.17
N GLY A 489 -12.36 3.74 40.08
CA GLY A 489 -13.45 2.92 40.62
C GLY A 489 -14.81 3.19 39.95
N ILE A 490 -14.80 3.51 38.65
CA ILE A 490 -16.00 3.86 37.86
C ILE A 490 -16.48 2.66 37.03
N GLN A 491 -17.70 2.73 36.50
CA GLN A 491 -18.19 1.74 35.55
C GLN A 491 -17.66 2.02 34.13
N PRO A 492 -17.45 0.99 33.28
CA PRO A 492 -17.07 1.15 31.87
C PRO A 492 -18.03 2.07 31.08
N THR A 493 -19.30 2.13 31.46
CA THR A 493 -20.34 2.97 30.84
C THR A 493 -20.37 4.41 31.36
N ASN A 494 -19.38 4.84 32.14
CA ASN A 494 -19.33 6.22 32.64
C ASN A 494 -19.28 7.22 31.47
N PRO A 495 -20.20 8.21 31.40
CA PRO A 495 -20.27 9.13 30.25
C PRO A 495 -19.01 9.96 30.01
N GLN A 496 -18.29 10.35 31.07
CA GLN A 496 -17.04 11.12 30.93
C GLN A 496 -15.92 10.25 30.36
N LEU A 497 -15.84 8.99 30.78
CA LEU A 497 -14.89 8.03 30.22
C LEU A 497 -15.18 7.78 28.73
N VAL A 498 -16.44 7.54 28.37
CA VAL A 498 -16.88 7.36 26.98
C VAL A 498 -16.52 8.59 26.14
N GLN A 499 -16.85 9.79 26.62
CA GLN A 499 -16.49 11.05 25.95
C GLN A 499 -14.98 11.20 25.75
N LEU A 500 -14.17 10.84 26.75
CA LEU A 500 -12.72 10.86 26.65
C LEU A 500 -12.21 9.87 25.57
N MET A 501 -12.73 8.64 25.53
CA MET A 501 -12.32 7.65 24.53
C MET A 501 -12.62 8.13 23.11
N HIS A 502 -13.81 8.70 22.88
CA HIS A 502 -14.17 9.26 21.57
C HIS A 502 -13.36 10.51 21.19
N SER A 503 -12.96 11.33 22.17
CA SER A 503 -12.05 12.46 21.92
C SER A 503 -10.66 11.99 21.46
N LEU A 504 -10.11 10.96 22.12
CA LEU A 504 -8.84 10.36 21.71
C LEU A 504 -8.92 9.72 20.33
N GLU A 505 -10.03 9.02 20.04
CA GLU A 505 -10.24 8.41 18.74
C GLU A 505 -10.41 9.43 17.63
N THR A 506 -11.11 10.54 17.87
CA THR A 506 -11.25 11.63 16.90
C THR A 506 -9.87 12.11 16.41
N LYS A 507 -8.90 12.28 17.33
CA LYS A 507 -7.52 12.63 16.97
C LYS A 507 -6.83 11.51 16.19
N ALA A 508 -6.95 10.26 16.65
CA ALA A 508 -6.33 9.10 16.00
C ALA A 508 -6.85 8.87 14.58
N LEU A 509 -8.15 9.00 14.37
CA LEU A 509 -8.83 8.80 13.09
C LEU A 509 -8.41 9.85 12.06
N LEU A 510 -8.42 11.14 12.42
CA LEU A 510 -7.95 12.22 11.54
C LEU A 510 -6.49 12.02 11.14
N ARG A 511 -5.63 11.68 12.11
CA ARG A 511 -4.21 11.37 11.86
C ARG A 511 -4.06 10.20 10.88
N SER A 512 -4.80 9.12 11.10
CA SER A 512 -4.73 7.92 10.27
C SER A 512 -5.15 8.20 8.83
N TYR A 513 -6.32 8.82 8.60
CA TYR A 513 -6.79 9.12 7.26
C TYR A 513 -5.87 10.10 6.51
N VAL A 514 -5.50 11.22 7.14
CA VAL A 514 -4.72 12.27 6.46
C VAL A 514 -3.29 11.79 6.22
N PHE A 515 -2.63 11.21 7.23
CA PHE A 515 -1.24 10.79 7.10
C PHE A 515 -1.09 9.60 6.15
N PHE A 516 -1.89 8.55 6.31
CA PHE A 516 -1.68 7.30 5.57
C PHE A 516 -1.96 7.53 4.08
N GLN A 517 -3.05 8.24 3.76
CA GLN A 517 -3.37 8.60 2.39
C GLN A 517 -2.26 9.46 1.78
N HIS A 518 -1.81 10.50 2.48
CA HIS A 518 -0.75 11.37 1.95
C HIS A 518 0.54 10.58 1.67
N LYS A 519 0.86 9.58 2.50
CA LYS A 519 2.02 8.70 2.29
C LYS A 519 1.82 7.63 1.22
N GLY A 520 0.65 7.58 0.58
CA GLY A 520 0.44 6.77 -0.62
C GLY A 520 -0.41 5.51 -0.40
N PHE A 521 -1.10 5.40 0.73
CA PHE A 521 -2.16 4.40 0.86
C PHE A 521 -3.37 4.83 0.03
N ALA A 522 -3.82 3.94 -0.87
CA ALA A 522 -4.98 4.16 -1.72
C ALA A 522 -6.28 4.19 -0.91
N HIS A 523 -6.38 3.33 0.10
CA HIS A 523 -7.52 3.27 1.01
C HIS A 523 -7.09 2.95 2.44
N THR A 524 -7.83 3.48 3.41
CA THR A 524 -7.69 3.15 4.84
C THR A 524 -9.03 2.76 5.44
N PHE A 525 -9.07 1.63 6.13
CA PHE A 525 -10.27 1.06 6.74
C PHE A 525 -10.06 0.85 8.25
N PRO A 526 -10.52 1.79 9.09
CA PRO A 526 -10.56 1.59 10.53
C PRO A 526 -11.36 0.33 10.90
N TYR A 527 -10.88 -0.45 11.89
CA TYR A 527 -11.31 -1.83 12.18
C TYR A 527 -12.81 -2.02 12.43
N ALA A 528 -13.49 -1.08 13.09
CA ALA A 528 -14.86 -1.30 13.48
C ALA A 528 -15.65 0.00 13.55
N ILE A 529 -16.67 0.11 12.70
CA ILE A 529 -17.70 1.13 12.85
C ILE A 529 -18.41 1.00 14.21
N ASN A 530 -18.67 -0.24 14.65
CA ASN A 530 -19.15 -0.56 15.98
C ASN A 530 -18.23 -1.61 16.62
N GLY A 531 -17.44 -1.21 17.60
CA GLY A 531 -16.48 -2.07 18.31
C GLY A 531 -16.41 -1.76 19.80
N GLY A 532 -17.48 -1.20 20.36
CA GLY A 532 -17.55 -0.70 21.74
C GLY A 532 -16.87 0.65 21.95
N ASP A 533 -17.48 1.50 22.78
CA ASP A 533 -17.02 2.87 23.08
C ASP A 533 -15.56 2.92 23.60
N LEU A 534 -15.16 1.90 24.36
CA LEU A 534 -13.86 1.87 25.04
C LEU A 534 -12.72 1.24 24.24
N GLU A 535 -13.00 0.55 23.13
CA GLU A 535 -12.01 -0.25 22.42
C GLU A 535 -11.68 0.33 21.05
N PHE A 536 -12.40 -0.11 20.00
CA PHE A 536 -12.14 0.21 18.61
C PHE A 536 -13.30 0.93 17.91
N GLY A 537 -14.45 1.10 18.56
CA GLY A 537 -15.62 1.70 17.93
C GLY A 537 -15.37 3.12 17.45
N ILE A 538 -15.78 3.42 16.21
CA ILE A 538 -15.77 4.77 15.63
C ILE A 538 -17.08 5.50 15.93
N VAL A 539 -18.22 4.80 15.83
CA VAL A 539 -19.54 5.36 16.12
C VAL A 539 -19.96 4.90 17.52
N PRO A 540 -20.42 5.82 18.41
CA PRO A 540 -20.79 5.46 19.78
C PRO A 540 -21.91 4.42 19.89
N ASP A 541 -21.86 3.56 20.90
CA ASP A 541 -22.89 2.55 21.20
C ASP A 541 -24.28 3.18 21.43
N ALA A 542 -24.30 4.44 21.89
CA ALA A 542 -25.52 5.23 22.06
C ALA A 542 -26.27 5.49 20.74
N PHE A 543 -25.57 5.57 19.60
CA PHE A 543 -26.18 5.69 18.28
C PHE A 543 -26.97 4.42 17.93
N PHE A 544 -26.33 3.26 18.05
CA PHE A 544 -26.97 1.98 17.74
C PHE A 544 -28.12 1.66 18.70
N SER A 545 -27.97 2.03 19.96
CA SER A 545 -29.05 1.92 20.95
C SER A 545 -30.26 2.82 20.61
N ALA A 546 -30.01 4.03 20.08
CA ALA A 546 -31.06 4.93 19.64
C ALA A 546 -31.79 4.40 18.40
N LEU A 547 -31.05 3.83 17.43
CA LEU A 547 -31.63 3.13 16.28
C LEU A 547 -32.51 1.96 16.73
N GLU A 548 -32.00 1.08 17.59
CA GLU A 548 -32.81 -0.07 18.05
C GLU A 548 -34.10 0.38 18.76
N SER A 549 -34.02 1.46 19.55
CA SER A 549 -35.17 2.00 20.30
C SER A 549 -36.24 2.64 19.42
N ASN A 550 -35.89 3.12 18.21
CA ASN A 550 -36.81 3.83 17.32
C ASN A 550 -37.19 3.03 16.06
N GLY A 551 -36.88 1.73 16.03
CA GLY A 551 -37.19 0.86 14.88
C GLY A 551 -36.22 1.04 13.70
N TYR A 552 -34.97 1.35 13.99
CA TYR A 552 -33.84 1.53 13.07
C TYR A 552 -33.98 2.72 12.10
N LEU A 553 -34.68 3.77 12.54
CA LEU A 553 -34.86 5.00 11.77
C LEU A 553 -33.76 6.01 12.10
N LEU A 554 -33.15 6.62 11.08
CA LEU A 554 -32.19 7.71 11.29
C LEU A 554 -32.91 9.05 11.54
N ASP A 555 -33.59 9.15 12.69
CA ASP A 555 -34.27 10.36 13.14
C ASP A 555 -33.30 11.36 13.83
N SER A 556 -33.83 12.49 14.32
CA SER A 556 -33.02 13.50 15.01
C SER A 556 -32.37 12.99 16.30
N SER A 557 -32.98 12.01 16.99
CA SER A 557 -32.43 11.41 18.21
C SER A 557 -31.17 10.61 17.87
N ALA A 558 -31.27 9.69 16.90
CA ALA A 558 -30.13 8.90 16.44
C ALA A 558 -29.02 9.78 15.83
N LYS A 559 -29.37 10.73 14.95
CA LYS A 559 -28.39 11.64 14.33
C LYS A 559 -27.56 12.42 15.35
N SER A 560 -28.15 12.82 16.48
CA SER A 560 -27.44 13.53 17.55
C SER A 560 -26.38 12.70 18.29
N LYS A 561 -26.32 11.38 18.04
CA LYS A 561 -25.45 10.41 18.73
C LYS A 561 -24.33 9.83 17.87
N VAL A 562 -24.19 10.29 16.63
CA VAL A 562 -23.21 9.79 15.64
C VAL A 562 -21.74 9.97 16.07
N GLY A 563 -21.46 10.87 17.02
CA GLY A 563 -20.14 11.01 17.66
C GLY A 563 -19.24 12.08 17.02
N PRO A 564 -18.21 12.55 17.75
CA PRO A 564 -17.28 13.58 17.28
C PRO A 564 -16.38 13.11 16.12
N GLU A 565 -16.09 11.81 16.02
CA GLU A 565 -15.27 11.22 14.97
C GLU A 565 -15.86 11.52 13.60
N ILE A 566 -17.10 11.06 13.37
CA ILE A 566 -17.82 11.24 12.12
C ILE A 566 -18.07 12.73 11.83
N GLN A 567 -18.34 13.55 12.85
CA GLN A 567 -18.51 14.99 12.67
C GLN A 567 -17.22 15.65 12.16
N SER A 568 -16.06 15.28 12.71
CA SER A 568 -14.76 15.82 12.29
C SER A 568 -14.38 15.40 10.86
N ILE A 569 -14.69 14.15 10.49
CA ILE A 569 -14.53 13.66 9.11
C ILE A 569 -15.46 14.40 8.15
N THR A 570 -16.72 14.61 8.55
CA THR A 570 -17.67 15.40 7.77
C THR A 570 -17.12 16.80 7.50
N ASN A 571 -16.62 17.48 8.53
CA ASN A 571 -16.04 18.82 8.39
C ASN A 571 -14.82 18.82 7.45
N LEU A 572 -13.92 17.83 7.61
CA LEU A 572 -12.75 17.66 6.74
C LEU A 572 -13.17 17.42 5.28
N VAL A 573 -14.07 16.50 5.02
CA VAL A 573 -14.52 16.17 3.66
C VAL A 573 -15.22 17.37 3.01
N GLN A 574 -16.09 18.07 3.75
CA GLN A 574 -16.75 19.27 3.21
C GLN A 574 -15.74 20.38 2.88
N PHE A 575 -14.70 20.54 3.68
CA PHE A 575 -13.59 21.44 3.39
C PHE A 575 -12.82 21.02 2.12
N MET A 576 -12.49 19.73 1.99
CA MET A 576 -11.71 19.22 0.86
C MET A 576 -12.51 19.15 -0.45
N LYS A 577 -13.84 19.01 -0.40
CA LYS A 577 -14.73 19.02 -1.57
C LYS A 577 -14.69 20.33 -2.36
N ALA A 578 -14.15 21.41 -1.79
CA ALA A 578 -13.89 22.65 -2.52
C ALA A 578 -12.74 22.52 -3.54
N GLY A 579 -11.91 21.48 -3.44
CA GLY A 579 -10.79 21.23 -4.35
C GLY A 579 -11.18 20.50 -5.63
N GLU A 580 -10.44 20.80 -6.68
CA GLU A 580 -10.53 20.18 -8.01
C GLU A 580 -9.71 18.89 -8.08
N SER A 581 -9.99 18.05 -9.08
CA SER A 581 -9.08 16.95 -9.41
C SER A 581 -7.91 17.47 -10.23
N ILE A 582 -6.69 17.21 -9.74
CA ILE A 582 -5.46 17.72 -10.34
C ILE A 582 -4.55 16.52 -10.59
N ALA A 583 -4.45 16.08 -11.84
CA ALA A 583 -3.69 14.87 -12.21
C ALA A 583 -2.18 14.95 -11.88
N ASN A 584 -1.63 16.16 -11.92
CA ASN A 584 -0.23 16.44 -11.59
C ASN A 584 -0.12 17.66 -10.67
N PRO A 585 -0.37 17.50 -9.36
CA PRO A 585 -0.25 18.58 -8.40
C PRO A 585 1.16 19.16 -8.37
N ARG A 586 1.27 20.47 -8.15
CA ARG A 586 2.53 21.17 -8.02
C ARG A 586 3.19 20.82 -6.69
N LYS A 587 4.36 20.19 -6.75
CA LYS A 587 5.17 19.85 -5.59
C LYS A 587 5.54 21.10 -4.78
N LEU A 588 5.09 21.17 -3.53
CA LEU A 588 5.64 22.12 -2.56
C LEU A 588 6.91 21.55 -1.92
N ASN A 589 7.78 22.43 -1.39
CA ASN A 589 8.86 22.02 -0.49
C ASN A 589 8.81 22.84 0.81
N VAL A 590 9.48 22.33 1.84
CA VAL A 590 9.69 23.01 3.12
C VAL A 590 11.15 23.38 3.23
N ASP A 591 11.45 24.67 3.09
CA ASP A 591 12.83 25.18 3.12
C ASP A 591 13.33 25.38 4.55
N ARG A 592 12.42 25.69 5.49
CA ARG A 592 12.78 25.97 6.89
C ARG A 592 11.61 25.71 7.84
N ILE A 593 11.93 25.18 9.02
CA ILE A 593 11.06 25.14 10.20
C ILE A 593 11.81 25.76 11.37
N LEU A 594 11.15 26.66 12.10
CA LEU A 594 11.63 27.24 13.35
C LEU A 594 10.57 27.05 14.43
N GLU A 595 10.90 26.30 15.48
CA GLU A 595 10.02 26.05 16.63
C GLU A 595 10.26 27.09 17.72
N TYR A 596 9.21 27.71 18.27
CA TYR A 596 9.32 28.65 19.38
C TYR A 596 9.16 27.96 20.72
N LYS A 597 9.99 28.28 21.73
CA LYS A 597 9.95 27.61 23.05
C LYS A 597 9.90 26.07 22.89
N PRO A 598 10.94 25.49 22.26
CA PRO A 598 10.86 24.14 21.75
C PRO A 598 10.57 23.13 22.85
N ARG A 599 9.65 22.20 22.57
CA ARG A 599 9.21 21.16 23.50
C ARG A 599 9.89 19.85 23.18
N ILE A 600 10.39 19.19 24.21
CA ILE A 600 11.14 17.94 24.04
C ILE A 600 10.21 16.75 23.78
N VAL A 601 10.59 15.88 22.85
CA VAL A 601 9.91 14.60 22.58
C VAL A 601 10.52 13.48 23.42
N TYR A 602 11.86 13.45 23.52
CA TYR A 602 12.61 12.63 24.47
C TYR A 602 14.02 13.19 24.68
N ASN A 603 14.63 12.86 25.83
CA ASN A 603 16.01 13.23 26.13
C ASN A 603 17.00 12.37 25.35
N GLY A 604 18.07 13.01 24.90
CA GLY A 604 19.32 12.35 24.56
C GLY A 604 20.29 12.37 25.75
N ASP A 605 21.54 11.94 25.54
CA ASP A 605 22.61 12.04 26.56
C ASP A 605 23.48 13.31 26.40
N GLY A 606 23.15 14.16 25.41
CA GLY A 606 23.85 15.42 25.14
C GLY A 606 25.00 15.30 24.14
N THR A 607 25.22 14.12 23.55
CA THR A 607 26.19 13.92 22.46
C THR A 607 25.54 14.07 21.07
N ASP A 608 26.34 14.29 20.03
CA ASP A 608 25.87 14.28 18.63
C ASP A 608 25.34 12.91 18.19
N ALA A 609 25.79 11.83 18.84
CA ALA A 609 25.27 10.48 18.64
C ALA A 609 23.88 10.30 19.25
N HIS A 610 23.64 10.89 20.43
CA HIS A 610 22.35 10.85 21.14
C HIS A 610 21.84 12.26 21.44
N PRO A 611 21.45 13.03 20.41
CA PRO A 611 20.87 14.35 20.62
C PRO A 611 19.47 14.22 21.23
N ALA A 612 19.07 15.23 21.99
CA ALA A 612 17.65 15.38 22.35
C ALA A 612 16.81 15.64 21.08
N ARG A 613 15.57 15.14 21.06
CA ARG A 613 14.62 15.37 19.97
C ARG A 613 13.52 16.33 20.41
N TYR A 614 13.11 17.24 19.53
CA TYR A 614 12.07 18.23 19.79
C TYR A 614 10.89 18.07 18.81
N GLN A 615 9.83 18.86 18.99
CA GLN A 615 8.62 18.71 18.18
C GLN A 615 8.82 19.12 16.72
N ALA A 616 9.79 20.00 16.40
CA ALA A 616 10.17 20.30 15.01
C ALA A 616 10.53 19.05 14.21
N GLU A 617 11.22 18.08 14.82
CA GLU A 617 11.58 16.84 14.15
C GLU A 617 10.38 15.92 13.87
N ASP A 618 9.30 16.07 14.64
CA ASP A 618 8.04 15.31 14.50
C ASP A 618 6.87 16.17 13.96
N LEU A 619 7.16 17.33 13.34
CA LEU A 619 6.15 18.14 12.66
C LEU A 619 5.82 17.53 11.29
N ALA A 620 4.58 17.08 11.08
CA ALA A 620 4.11 16.63 9.79
C ALA A 620 3.64 17.82 8.95
N ILE A 621 4.03 17.86 7.68
CA ILE A 621 3.59 18.79 6.63
C ILE A 621 3.17 17.94 5.43
N LEU A 622 1.88 18.00 5.09
CA LEU A 622 1.18 17.09 4.18
C LEU A 622 0.35 17.91 3.16
N PRO A 623 0.97 18.45 2.10
CA PRO A 623 0.30 19.37 1.20
C PRO A 623 -0.68 18.70 0.24
N TYR A 624 -1.87 19.30 0.14
CA TYR A 624 -2.84 19.08 -0.90
C TYR A 624 -2.95 20.34 -1.78
N GLN A 625 -3.11 20.16 -3.09
CA GLN A 625 -3.48 21.24 -3.99
C GLN A 625 -4.99 21.17 -4.26
N LEU A 626 -5.67 22.27 -3.97
CA LEU A 626 -7.12 22.40 -4.15
C LEU A 626 -7.47 23.02 -5.51
N ALA A 627 -6.64 23.92 -6.02
CA ALA A 627 -6.83 24.55 -7.33
C ALA A 627 -5.47 25.02 -7.87
N ALA A 628 -5.44 25.52 -9.11
CA ALA A 628 -4.23 26.07 -9.72
C ALA A 628 -3.54 27.18 -8.90
N ASN A 629 -4.28 27.88 -8.03
CA ASN A 629 -3.79 28.95 -7.15
C ASN A 629 -4.05 28.69 -5.65
N GLN A 630 -4.38 27.45 -5.25
CA GLN A 630 -4.78 27.18 -3.87
C GLN A 630 -4.24 25.86 -3.35
N PHE A 631 -3.65 25.90 -2.15
CA PHE A 631 -3.18 24.73 -1.41
C PHE A 631 -3.86 24.64 -0.05
N ALA A 632 -4.03 23.41 0.43
CA ALA A 632 -4.38 23.09 1.81
C ALA A 632 -3.33 22.13 2.37
N ILE A 633 -2.51 22.61 3.29
CA ILE A 633 -1.38 21.87 3.85
C ILE A 633 -1.79 21.31 5.20
N GLY A 634 -1.99 19.99 5.29
CA GLY A 634 -2.18 19.31 6.55
C GLY A 634 -0.93 19.46 7.41
N TYR A 635 -1.05 20.03 8.62
CA TYR A 635 0.07 20.24 9.53
C TYR A 635 -0.30 19.96 10.98
N TYR A 636 0.57 19.24 11.69
CA TYR A 636 0.42 18.90 13.11
C TYR A 636 1.70 18.30 13.68
N VAL A 637 1.85 18.33 15.02
CA VAL A 637 2.92 17.61 15.70
C VAL A 637 2.49 16.14 15.85
N VAL A 638 3.27 15.21 15.31
CA VAL A 638 3.11 13.77 15.50
C VAL A 638 3.51 13.43 16.94
N THR A 639 2.62 13.66 17.89
CA THR A 639 2.85 13.28 19.29
C THR A 639 2.91 11.76 19.41
N ARG A 640 3.92 11.26 20.13
CA ARG A 640 4.17 9.81 20.28
C ARG A 640 3.32 9.15 21.37
N ASN A 641 2.49 9.93 22.06
CA ASN A 641 1.58 9.43 23.08
C ASN A 641 0.28 10.23 23.05
N LEU A 642 -0.76 9.67 22.44
CA LEU A 642 -2.09 10.28 22.42
C LEU A 642 -2.73 10.39 23.81
N THR A 643 -2.25 9.59 24.78
CA THR A 643 -2.71 9.62 26.19
C THR A 643 -1.85 10.49 27.10
N HIS A 644 -0.97 11.33 26.54
CA HIS A 644 -0.13 12.23 27.32
C HIS A 644 -0.98 13.29 28.05
N ALA A 645 -0.77 13.42 29.36
CA ALA A 645 -1.46 14.43 30.17
C ALA A 645 -0.73 15.77 30.06
N TRP A 646 -1.19 16.62 29.14
CA TRP A 646 -0.65 17.95 28.90
C TRP A 646 -1.01 18.95 30.01
N ASP A 647 -2.18 18.79 30.62
CA ASP A 647 -2.60 19.58 31.77
C ASP A 647 -2.96 18.66 32.95
N ALA A 648 -1.94 18.29 33.72
CA ALA A 648 -2.10 17.40 34.86
C ALA A 648 -3.00 17.95 35.98
N SER A 649 -3.40 19.23 35.92
CA SER A 649 -4.31 19.85 36.91
C SER A 649 -5.79 19.51 36.67
N LYS A 650 -6.16 19.08 35.46
CA LYS A 650 -7.53 18.66 35.11
C LYS A 650 -7.83 17.22 35.55
N ASP A 651 -9.10 16.84 35.64
CA ASP A 651 -9.48 15.47 36.00
C ASP A 651 -9.00 14.45 34.94
N GLU A 652 -8.68 13.22 35.34
CA GLU A 652 -8.25 12.15 34.44
C GLU A 652 -9.33 11.72 33.42
N LEU A 653 -10.60 12.05 33.65
CA LEU A 653 -11.69 11.81 32.70
C LEU A 653 -12.00 13.03 31.82
N ASP A 654 -11.32 14.17 32.01
CA ASP A 654 -11.52 15.37 31.20
C ASP A 654 -10.71 15.26 29.89
N PRO A 655 -11.35 15.28 28.70
CA PRO A 655 -10.64 15.29 27.42
C PRO A 655 -9.57 16.39 27.32
N ALA A 656 -9.83 17.56 27.90
CA ALA A 656 -8.94 18.70 27.82
C ALA A 656 -7.66 18.56 28.66
N ARG A 657 -7.52 17.48 29.45
CA ARG A 657 -6.25 17.04 30.07
C ARG A 657 -5.25 16.52 29.02
N TYR A 658 -5.76 15.98 27.92
CA TYR A 658 -5.01 15.28 26.89
C TYR A 658 -4.90 16.07 25.58
N GLU A 659 -5.34 17.33 25.57
CA GLU A 659 -5.19 18.24 24.44
C GLU A 659 -3.82 18.92 24.50
N MET A 660 -3.03 18.78 23.44
CA MET A 660 -1.75 19.48 23.35
C MET A 660 -1.99 21.00 23.26
N PRO A 661 -1.40 21.82 24.14
CA PRO A 661 -1.45 23.27 24.00
C PRO A 661 -0.80 23.67 22.68
N ASP A 662 -1.36 24.67 22.01
CA ASP A 662 -0.81 25.13 20.73
C ASP A 662 0.73 25.34 20.83
N GLN A 663 1.42 24.82 19.82
CA GLN A 663 2.85 24.97 19.64
C GLN A 663 3.10 25.82 18.39
N ASP A 664 3.83 26.93 18.54
CA ASP A 664 4.10 27.85 17.44
C ASP A 664 5.30 27.40 16.60
N PHE A 665 5.11 27.41 15.27
CA PHE A 665 6.17 27.20 14.29
C PHE A 665 6.18 28.31 13.24
N GLU A 666 7.37 28.77 12.86
CA GLU A 666 7.62 29.49 11.62
C GLU A 666 7.99 28.48 10.53
N ILE A 667 7.20 28.41 9.45
CA ILE A 667 7.35 27.45 8.36
C ILE A 667 7.55 28.21 7.06
N THR A 668 8.67 27.98 6.37
CA THR A 668 8.95 28.51 5.03
C THR A 668 8.63 27.45 3.98
N LEU A 669 7.61 27.70 3.16
CA LEU A 669 7.24 26.87 2.02
C LEU A 669 7.81 27.48 0.73
N SER A 670 8.23 26.63 -0.20
CA SER A 670 8.69 27.03 -1.54
C SER A 670 7.94 26.32 -2.66
N ASN A 671 8.18 26.81 -3.88
CA ASN A 671 7.37 26.53 -5.06
C ASN A 671 5.90 26.97 -4.89
N VAL A 672 5.73 28.12 -4.24
CA VAL A 672 4.45 28.81 -4.02
C VAL A 672 4.65 30.31 -4.17
N ASN A 673 3.78 30.98 -4.91
CA ASN A 673 3.81 32.42 -5.08
C ASN A 673 3.21 33.10 -3.85
N GLY A 674 4.09 33.59 -2.97
CA GLY A 674 3.69 34.30 -1.76
C GLY A 674 3.26 35.74 -2.00
N VAL A 675 3.55 36.35 -3.16
CA VAL A 675 3.20 37.76 -3.43
C VAL A 675 1.69 37.91 -3.53
N GLY A 676 1.10 38.67 -2.61
CA GLY A 676 -0.35 38.90 -2.56
C GLY A 676 -1.14 37.68 -2.07
N ALA A 677 -0.48 36.63 -1.61
CA ALA A 677 -1.15 35.45 -1.08
C ALA A 677 -1.87 35.76 0.25
N SER A 678 -2.93 35.01 0.53
CA SER A 678 -3.62 35.04 1.83
C SER A 678 -3.60 33.67 2.49
N VAL A 679 -3.59 33.65 3.83
CA VAL A 679 -3.47 32.41 4.61
C VAL A 679 -4.43 32.36 5.79
N TYR A 680 -4.88 31.15 6.12
CA TYR A 680 -5.58 30.81 7.36
C TYR A 680 -5.39 29.32 7.67
N ALA A 681 -5.67 28.89 8.89
CA ALA A 681 -5.67 27.48 9.27
C ALA A 681 -7.09 26.98 9.51
N PHE A 682 -7.51 25.90 8.87
CA PHE A 682 -8.78 25.23 9.13
C PHE A 682 -8.61 24.12 10.17
N ASP A 683 -9.50 24.08 11.16
CA ASP A 683 -9.56 23.06 12.21
C ASP A 683 -10.78 22.15 11.99
N PRO A 684 -10.60 20.87 11.62
CA PRO A 684 -11.71 19.96 11.33
C PRO A 684 -12.47 19.49 12.58
N ILE A 685 -11.85 19.50 13.76
CA ILE A 685 -12.52 19.11 15.02
C ILE A 685 -13.49 20.22 15.45
N HIS A 686 -13.03 21.47 15.40
CA HIS A 686 -13.81 22.63 15.84
C HIS A 686 -14.63 23.29 14.73
N ASN A 687 -14.44 22.87 13.47
CA ASN A 687 -15.01 23.49 12.27
C ASN A 687 -14.76 25.01 12.22
N SER A 688 -13.52 25.43 12.48
CA SER A 688 -13.16 26.84 12.61
C SER A 688 -12.02 27.25 11.68
N LYS A 689 -11.96 28.55 11.37
CA LYS A 689 -10.85 29.18 10.65
C LYS A 689 -10.04 30.02 11.62
N ASN A 690 -8.80 29.63 11.86
CA ASN A 690 -7.85 30.30 12.72
C ASN A 690 -6.94 31.21 11.90
N LYS A 691 -6.60 32.37 12.46
CA LYS A 691 -5.70 33.34 11.82
C LYS A 691 -4.27 32.80 11.80
N VAL A 692 -3.59 32.95 10.67
CA VAL A 692 -2.17 32.66 10.49
C VAL A 692 -1.45 33.94 10.07
N GLU A 693 -0.24 34.17 10.57
CA GLU A 693 0.57 35.34 10.24
C GLU A 693 1.52 35.01 9.07
N ILE A 694 1.58 35.89 8.07
CA ILE A 694 2.63 35.85 7.04
C ILE A 694 3.81 36.68 7.55
N VAL A 695 4.93 36.02 7.80
CA VAL A 695 6.17 36.66 8.27
C VAL A 695 6.95 37.27 7.11
N SER A 696 7.02 36.56 5.99
CA SER A 696 7.66 37.04 4.76
C SER A 696 7.12 36.29 3.54
N SER A 697 7.28 36.86 2.34
CA SER A 697 6.81 36.26 1.09
C SER A 697 7.63 36.76 -0.10
N THR A 698 7.83 35.91 -1.10
CA THR A 698 8.45 36.23 -2.39
C THR A 698 7.61 35.65 -3.53
N GLY A 699 8.05 35.79 -4.79
CA GLY A 699 7.38 35.17 -5.94
C GLY A 699 7.44 33.64 -5.96
N SER A 700 8.25 33.01 -5.10
CA SER A 700 8.43 31.55 -5.07
C SER A 700 8.42 30.94 -3.66
N THR A 701 8.29 31.76 -2.61
CA THR A 701 8.25 31.31 -1.22
C THR A 701 7.24 32.08 -0.37
N ILE A 702 6.77 31.46 0.71
CA ILE A 702 6.01 32.09 1.79
C ILE A 702 6.47 31.55 3.14
N THR A 703 6.70 32.44 4.10
CA THR A 703 6.97 32.08 5.51
C THR A 703 5.78 32.46 6.35
N VAL A 704 5.22 31.50 7.07
CA VAL A 704 4.08 31.71 7.97
C VAL A 704 4.42 31.34 9.40
N LYS A 705 3.81 32.02 10.37
CA LYS A 705 3.80 31.60 11.77
C LYS A 705 2.44 30.98 12.09
N ALA A 706 2.44 29.67 12.36
CA ALA A 706 1.23 28.87 12.53
C ALA A 706 1.19 28.19 13.90
N PRO A 707 0.08 28.31 14.65
CA PRO A 707 -0.15 27.52 15.86
C PRO A 707 -0.56 26.10 15.48
N THR A 708 0.07 25.12 16.12
CA THR A 708 -0.01 23.70 15.76
C THR A 708 -0.56 22.87 16.91
N ALA A 709 -1.43 21.92 16.59
CA ALA A 709 -2.00 20.92 17.50
C ALA A 709 -1.40 19.52 17.28
N ASP A 710 -1.87 18.51 18.02
CA ASP A 710 -1.47 17.11 17.89
C ASP A 710 -2.39 16.26 16.99
N TYR A 711 -3.18 16.93 16.14
CA TYR A 711 -4.02 16.38 15.08
C TYR A 711 -4.00 17.33 13.86
N PRO A 712 -4.29 16.83 12.64
CA PRO A 712 -4.21 17.65 11.43
C PRO A 712 -5.10 18.89 11.46
N ARG A 713 -4.47 20.07 11.35
CA ARG A 713 -5.10 21.31 10.87
C ARG A 713 -4.64 21.57 9.44
N PHE A 714 -5.36 22.39 8.68
CA PHE A 714 -5.02 22.66 7.28
C PHE A 714 -4.67 24.12 7.07
N LEU A 715 -3.39 24.41 6.85
CA LEU A 715 -2.93 25.72 6.42
C LEU A 715 -3.37 25.92 4.97
N VAL A 716 -4.30 26.84 4.74
CA VAL A 716 -4.71 27.23 3.40
C VAL A 716 -3.82 28.35 2.92
N VAL A 717 -3.23 28.18 1.74
CA VAL A 717 -2.51 29.23 1.02
C VAL A 717 -3.25 29.51 -0.26
N GLN A 718 -3.80 30.71 -0.38
CA GLN A 718 -4.45 31.21 -1.58
C GLN A 718 -3.49 32.17 -2.28
N GLU A 719 -2.94 31.75 -3.41
CA GLU A 719 -2.11 32.59 -4.28
C GLU A 719 -2.99 33.62 -5.01
N ALA A 720 -2.40 34.77 -5.35
CA ALA A 720 -3.08 35.83 -6.08
C ALA A 720 -3.35 35.48 -7.56
N GLU A 721 -2.54 34.60 -8.13
CA GLU A 721 -2.62 34.16 -9.53
C GLU A 721 -2.46 32.63 -9.63
N GLU A 722 -2.95 32.05 -10.73
CA GLU A 722 -2.77 30.64 -11.04
C GLU A 722 -1.28 30.28 -11.27
N GLY A 723 -0.83 29.26 -10.56
CA GLY A 723 0.43 28.58 -10.81
C GLY A 723 0.37 27.65 -12.04
N PRO A 724 1.52 27.25 -12.59
CA PRO A 724 1.57 26.32 -13.71
C PRO A 724 1.16 24.90 -13.28
N LEU A 725 0.36 24.25 -14.12
CA LEU A 725 -0.08 22.85 -14.05
C LEU A 725 0.00 22.21 -15.44
N LEU A 726 0.16 20.89 -15.46
CA LEU A 726 0.11 20.06 -16.67
C LEU A 726 -0.97 18.99 -16.48
N GLY A 727 -2.07 19.12 -17.21
CA GLY A 727 -3.18 18.16 -17.27
C GLY A 727 -3.06 17.20 -18.45
N ASP A 728 -3.88 16.14 -18.43
CA ASP A 728 -4.05 15.17 -19.52
C ASP A 728 -2.75 14.61 -20.12
N VAL A 729 -1.71 14.46 -19.29
CA VAL A 729 -0.42 13.96 -19.76
C VAL A 729 -0.55 12.49 -20.12
N GLN A 730 -0.40 12.17 -21.40
CA GLN A 730 -0.59 10.83 -21.95
C GLN A 730 0.60 10.51 -22.85
N LEU A 731 1.23 9.37 -22.63
CA LEU A 731 2.26 8.82 -23.52
C LEU A 731 1.73 7.52 -24.12
N GLN A 732 1.58 7.48 -25.44
CA GLN A 732 0.92 6.36 -26.12
C GLN A 732 1.66 5.96 -27.39
N LYS A 733 1.57 4.68 -27.77
CA LYS A 733 2.06 4.20 -29.07
C LYS A 733 1.05 4.59 -30.15
N THR A 734 1.50 5.32 -31.16
CA THR A 734 0.69 5.62 -32.37
C THR A 734 1.31 4.99 -33.61
N LYS A 735 0.61 5.04 -34.75
CA LYS A 735 1.13 4.58 -36.05
C LYS A 735 2.40 5.31 -36.47
N ASN A 736 2.59 6.55 -36.03
CA ASN A 736 3.72 7.41 -36.38
C ASN A 736 4.83 7.41 -35.32
N GLY A 737 4.82 6.43 -34.42
CA GLY A 737 5.70 6.36 -33.25
C GLY A 737 5.02 6.83 -31.97
N PRO A 738 5.72 6.81 -30.83
CA PRO A 738 5.19 7.29 -29.56
C PRO A 738 4.78 8.76 -29.64
N ALA A 739 3.60 9.07 -29.12
CA ALA A 739 3.08 10.43 -29.02
C ALA A 739 2.84 10.79 -27.55
N LEU A 740 3.37 11.95 -27.16
CA LEU A 740 3.12 12.59 -25.89
C LEU A 740 2.07 13.69 -26.10
N THR A 741 0.97 13.64 -25.34
CA THR A 741 0.00 14.75 -25.29
C THR A 741 -0.14 15.30 -23.88
N PHE A 742 -0.40 16.59 -23.73
CA PHE A 742 -0.65 17.25 -22.44
C PHE A 742 -1.34 18.61 -22.64
N THR A 743 -1.97 19.12 -21.59
CA THR A 743 -2.69 20.41 -21.59
C THR A 743 -2.14 21.30 -20.47
N PRO A 744 -1.50 22.45 -20.77
CA PRO A 744 -1.05 23.39 -19.75
C PRO A 744 -2.17 24.35 -19.35
N ASN A 745 -2.20 24.80 -18.10
CA ASN A 745 -3.16 25.82 -17.65
C ASN A 745 -2.64 27.27 -17.81
N VAL A 746 -1.42 27.45 -18.32
CA VAL A 746 -0.77 28.74 -18.52
C VAL A 746 0.05 28.75 -19.81
N ASP A 747 0.25 29.93 -20.39
CA ASP A 747 1.18 30.11 -21.51
C ASP A 747 2.62 29.89 -21.07
N GLY A 748 3.46 29.36 -21.96
CA GLY A 748 4.89 29.22 -21.70
C GLY A 748 5.61 28.31 -22.67
N ASN A 749 6.84 27.93 -22.31
CA ASN A 749 7.61 26.92 -23.00
C ASN A 749 7.78 25.72 -22.07
N VAL A 750 7.28 24.56 -22.48
CA VAL A 750 7.48 23.30 -21.78
C VAL A 750 8.79 22.69 -22.26
N LYS A 751 9.71 22.43 -21.34
CA LYS A 751 10.89 21.60 -21.58
C LYS A 751 10.46 20.14 -21.54
N ILE A 752 10.81 19.37 -22.57
CA ILE A 752 10.49 17.96 -22.69
C ILE A 752 11.81 17.21 -22.86
N SER A 753 12.11 16.28 -21.95
CA SER A 753 13.20 15.33 -22.10
C SER A 753 12.69 13.89 -22.13
N TRP A 754 13.43 13.00 -22.79
CA TRP A 754 13.09 11.58 -22.83
C TRP A 754 14.31 10.65 -22.90
N GLY A 755 14.12 9.38 -22.52
CA GLY A 755 15.17 8.37 -22.55
C GLY A 755 14.92 7.25 -21.54
N ALA A 756 15.96 6.50 -21.20
CA ALA A 756 15.82 5.32 -20.34
C ALA A 756 15.24 5.67 -18.96
N TYR A 757 14.20 4.97 -18.54
CA TYR A 757 13.68 5.05 -17.17
C TYR A 757 14.74 4.53 -16.16
N PRO A 758 14.90 5.17 -14.97
CA PRO A 758 14.13 6.30 -14.43
C PRO A 758 14.64 7.69 -14.83
N ALA A 759 15.82 7.80 -15.43
CA ALA A 759 16.46 9.08 -15.74
C ALA A 759 15.64 9.93 -16.73
N ARG A 760 15.06 9.30 -17.76
CA ARG A 760 14.25 9.93 -18.83
C ARG A 760 15.05 10.94 -19.66
N GLU A 761 16.32 10.63 -19.90
CA GLU A 761 17.26 11.44 -20.69
C GLU A 761 18.14 10.53 -21.56
N THR A 762 18.61 11.00 -22.73
CA THR A 762 19.57 10.27 -23.58
C THR A 762 20.98 10.67 -23.22
N GLY A 763 21.54 9.97 -22.24
CA GLY A 763 22.97 9.84 -22.07
C GLY A 763 23.35 8.37 -22.18
N ALA A 764 24.64 8.07 -22.33
CA ALA A 764 25.11 6.69 -22.27
C ALA A 764 26.41 6.59 -21.48
N VAL A 765 26.45 5.64 -20.55
CA VAL A 765 27.68 5.11 -19.98
C VAL A 765 28.08 3.85 -20.72
N THR A 766 29.39 3.59 -20.80
CA THR A 766 29.90 2.32 -21.30
C THR A 766 30.01 1.33 -20.15
N VAL A 767 29.45 0.13 -20.31
CA VAL A 767 29.54 -0.97 -19.35
C VAL A 767 30.40 -2.07 -19.97
N ARG A 768 31.51 -2.42 -19.31
CA ARG A 768 32.43 -3.48 -19.74
C ARG A 768 32.48 -4.58 -18.70
N ARG A 769 32.48 -5.83 -19.14
CA ARG A 769 32.65 -7.00 -18.27
C ARG A 769 34.00 -7.66 -18.51
N TYR A 770 34.63 -8.14 -17.44
CA TYR A 770 35.93 -8.81 -17.42
C TYR A 770 35.82 -10.12 -16.64
N GLN A 771 36.68 -11.09 -16.97
CA GLN A 771 36.80 -12.33 -16.20
C GLN A 771 37.44 -12.07 -14.83
N HIS A 772 37.09 -12.86 -13.80
CA HIS A 772 37.60 -12.65 -12.43
C HIS A 772 39.13 -12.65 -12.31
N PHE A 773 39.84 -13.31 -13.24
CA PHE A 773 41.31 -13.36 -13.24
C PHE A 773 41.97 -12.19 -13.97
N ASP A 774 41.23 -11.35 -14.69
CA ASP A 774 41.77 -10.11 -15.27
C ASP A 774 41.65 -8.96 -14.26
N ALA A 775 42.46 -9.04 -13.19
CA ALA A 775 42.47 -8.04 -12.12
C ALA A 775 42.87 -6.64 -12.58
N ASN A 776 43.47 -6.50 -13.77
CA ASN A 776 43.88 -5.22 -14.35
C ASN A 776 42.82 -4.62 -15.29
N LEU A 777 41.70 -5.31 -15.53
CA LEU A 777 40.57 -4.85 -16.34
C LEU A 777 40.99 -4.43 -17.76
N THR A 778 41.81 -5.26 -18.41
CA THR A 778 42.46 -4.94 -19.68
C THR A 778 41.71 -5.51 -20.89
N ASN A 779 41.11 -6.70 -20.77
CA ASN A 779 40.49 -7.42 -21.88
C ASN A 779 39.02 -7.69 -21.58
N PRO A 780 38.10 -6.78 -21.97
CA PRO A 780 36.68 -6.98 -21.71
C PRO A 780 36.13 -8.14 -22.54
N VAL A 781 35.40 -9.05 -21.90
CA VAL A 781 34.71 -10.17 -22.55
C VAL A 781 33.35 -9.77 -23.12
N ALA A 782 32.77 -8.68 -22.61
CA ALA A 782 31.55 -8.08 -23.14
C ALA A 782 31.56 -6.57 -22.95
N THR A 783 30.92 -5.84 -23.86
CA THR A 783 30.72 -4.39 -23.77
C THR A 783 29.27 -4.07 -24.13
N GLY A 784 28.64 -3.18 -23.36
CA GLY A 784 27.31 -2.64 -23.61
C GLY A 784 27.22 -1.18 -23.19
N THR A 785 26.01 -0.62 -23.22
CA THR A 785 25.72 0.74 -22.79
C THR A 785 24.53 0.76 -21.82
N SER A 786 24.48 1.77 -20.94
CA SER A 786 23.34 2.06 -20.05
C SER A 786 23.06 3.56 -20.05
N GLY A 787 21.81 3.97 -19.82
CA GLY A 787 21.42 5.38 -19.73
C GLY A 787 21.83 6.08 -18.42
N SER A 788 22.32 5.31 -17.46
CA SER A 788 22.69 5.78 -16.12
C SER A 788 23.81 4.92 -15.55
N PHE A 789 24.36 5.32 -14.39
CA PHE A 789 25.25 4.48 -13.60
C PHE A 789 24.48 3.43 -12.79
N GLY A 790 23.52 2.77 -13.45
CA GLY A 790 22.73 1.67 -12.92
C GLY A 790 22.53 0.59 -13.99
N PHE A 791 22.54 -0.67 -13.58
CA PHE A 791 22.20 -1.80 -14.45
C PHE A 791 21.70 -3.00 -13.65
N ASN A 792 20.79 -3.76 -14.26
CA ASN A 792 20.24 -5.00 -13.71
C ASN A 792 20.19 -6.09 -14.80
N LYS A 793 21.33 -6.31 -15.45
CA LYS A 793 21.48 -7.29 -16.53
C LYS A 793 22.88 -7.88 -16.49
N THR A 794 22.98 -9.19 -16.66
CA THR A 794 24.27 -9.86 -16.90
C THR A 794 24.68 -9.66 -18.35
N LEU A 795 25.86 -9.07 -18.59
CA LEU A 795 26.41 -8.91 -19.94
C LEU A 795 27.19 -10.18 -20.33
N GLY A 796 26.66 -11.02 -21.23
CA GLY A 796 27.31 -12.27 -21.67
C GLY A 796 26.31 -13.42 -21.89
N THR A 797 26.77 -14.63 -22.21
CA THR A 797 25.92 -15.82 -22.42
C THR A 797 25.86 -16.70 -21.17
N SER A 798 24.68 -17.31 -20.95
CA SER A 798 24.34 -18.20 -19.82
C SER A 798 25.40 -19.28 -19.52
N GLY A 799 25.89 -19.30 -18.27
CA GLY A 799 26.95 -20.20 -17.76
C GLY A 799 28.09 -19.48 -17.00
N ASP A 800 27.88 -18.21 -16.66
CA ASP A 800 28.94 -17.21 -16.55
C ASP A 800 29.66 -17.17 -15.19
N SER A 801 30.95 -17.52 -15.14
CA SER A 801 31.78 -17.40 -13.92
C SER A 801 31.89 -15.95 -13.40
N ASN A 802 32.28 -15.81 -12.12
CA ASN A 802 32.57 -14.52 -11.46
C ASN A 802 33.41 -13.59 -12.34
N GLY A 803 33.22 -12.28 -12.19
CA GLY A 803 33.90 -11.29 -13.01
C GLY A 803 33.80 -9.86 -12.50
N TYR A 804 34.51 -8.94 -13.14
CA TYR A 804 34.42 -7.51 -12.84
C TYR A 804 33.56 -6.79 -13.87
N TYR A 805 32.80 -5.80 -13.42
CA TYR A 805 32.14 -4.82 -14.25
C TYR A 805 32.81 -3.47 -14.08
N ARG A 806 33.05 -2.77 -15.19
CA ARG A 806 33.54 -1.39 -15.22
C ARG A 806 32.55 -0.53 -15.98
N ILE A 807 31.96 0.44 -15.30
CA ILE A 807 31.06 1.43 -15.87
C ILE A 807 31.83 2.75 -15.97
N THR A 808 31.89 3.34 -17.16
CA THR A 808 32.57 4.63 -17.38
C THR A 808 31.65 5.59 -18.14
N GLY A 809 31.54 6.82 -17.67
CA GLY A 809 30.77 7.86 -18.35
C GLY A 809 31.03 9.25 -17.78
N LYS A 810 30.21 10.20 -18.21
CA LYS A 810 30.24 11.58 -17.71
C LYS A 810 28.97 11.88 -16.94
N ILE A 811 29.05 12.79 -15.96
CA ILE A 811 27.92 13.34 -15.22
C ILE A 811 27.98 14.86 -15.23
N GLU A 812 26.83 15.51 -15.00
CA GLU A 812 26.71 16.96 -14.88
C GLU A 812 25.70 17.29 -13.76
N PRO A 813 26.11 17.86 -12.62
CA PRO A 813 25.20 18.19 -11.52
C PRO A 813 24.41 19.45 -11.83
N GLN A 814 23.17 19.52 -11.36
CA GLN A 814 22.31 20.71 -11.51
C GLN A 814 22.57 21.78 -10.45
N PHE A 815 23.12 21.41 -9.29
CA PHE A 815 23.33 22.30 -8.15
C PHE A 815 24.80 22.32 -7.73
N SER A 816 25.27 23.47 -7.24
CA SER A 816 26.60 23.60 -6.64
C SER A 816 26.53 23.28 -5.16
N GLU A 817 26.63 22.00 -4.82
CA GLU A 817 26.38 21.50 -3.47
C GLU A 817 27.29 20.31 -3.13
N LYS A 818 27.27 19.90 -1.87
CA LYS A 818 27.86 18.63 -1.43
C LYS A 818 26.93 17.49 -1.82
N TYR A 819 27.35 16.68 -2.79
CA TYR A 819 26.63 15.48 -3.21
C TYR A 819 27.12 14.27 -2.43
N THR A 820 26.21 13.38 -2.07
CA THR A 820 26.51 12.07 -1.50
C THR A 820 26.23 11.00 -2.55
N PHE A 821 27.27 10.29 -3.00
CA PHE A 821 27.15 9.10 -3.83
C PHE A 821 26.89 7.88 -2.94
N ILE A 822 25.94 7.04 -3.31
CA ILE A 822 25.54 5.83 -2.56
C ILE A 822 25.52 4.66 -3.53
N TYR A 823 26.36 3.67 -3.28
CA TYR A 823 26.40 2.46 -4.08
C TYR A 823 25.56 1.35 -3.43
N ASP A 824 24.73 0.72 -4.25
CA ASP A 824 23.92 -0.45 -3.93
C ASP A 824 24.29 -1.57 -4.92
N GLY A 825 24.91 -2.63 -4.40
CA GLY A 825 25.48 -3.72 -5.18
C GLY A 825 26.47 -4.53 -4.35
N GLU A 826 27.29 -5.33 -5.02
CA GLU A 826 28.19 -6.28 -4.36
C GLU A 826 29.49 -5.67 -3.78
N CYS A 827 30.22 -6.51 -3.02
CA CYS A 827 31.52 -6.22 -2.42
C CYS A 827 32.58 -5.88 -3.50
N ARG A 828 33.70 -5.28 -3.08
CA ARG A 828 34.85 -4.92 -3.94
C ARG A 828 34.49 -3.86 -4.97
N THR A 829 33.80 -2.82 -4.50
CA THR A 829 33.43 -1.69 -5.34
C THR A 829 34.40 -0.53 -5.18
N GLN A 830 34.79 0.04 -6.31
CA GLN A 830 35.62 1.22 -6.41
C GLN A 830 34.92 2.27 -7.27
N ILE A 831 34.81 3.49 -6.75
CA ILE A 831 34.22 4.61 -7.48
C ILE A 831 35.26 5.70 -7.62
N TYR A 832 35.43 6.21 -8.84
CA TYR A 832 36.39 7.26 -9.16
C TYR A 832 35.67 8.44 -9.80
N LEU A 833 36.01 9.66 -9.36
CA LEU A 833 35.55 10.90 -9.96
C LEU A 833 36.78 11.68 -10.46
N ASN A 834 36.82 11.99 -11.76
CA ASN A 834 37.99 12.56 -12.45
C ASN A 834 39.28 11.79 -12.14
N GLY A 835 39.21 10.46 -12.09
CA GLY A 835 40.32 9.56 -11.77
C GLY A 835 40.72 9.51 -10.28
N LYS A 836 40.12 10.34 -9.41
CA LYS A 836 40.33 10.29 -7.96
C LYS A 836 39.36 9.30 -7.32
N LYS A 837 39.89 8.34 -6.56
CA LYS A 837 39.09 7.35 -5.83
C LYS A 837 38.25 8.02 -4.72
N LEU A 838 36.94 7.79 -4.74
CA LEU A 838 35.97 8.25 -3.74
C LEU A 838 35.56 7.13 -2.78
N ILE A 839 35.33 5.93 -3.31
CA ILE A 839 34.93 4.74 -2.55
C ILE A 839 35.92 3.61 -2.87
N ASP A 840 36.37 2.89 -1.84
CA ASP A 840 37.17 1.66 -1.93
C ASP A 840 36.78 0.77 -0.74
N SER A 841 35.75 -0.04 -0.90
CA SER A 841 35.19 -0.75 0.25
C SER A 841 34.55 -2.08 -0.15
N CYS A 842 34.27 -2.86 0.88
CA CYS A 842 33.58 -4.13 0.83
C CYS A 842 32.40 -4.17 1.81
N GLN A 843 31.96 -3.00 2.29
CA GLN A 843 30.80 -2.88 3.17
C GLN A 843 29.49 -2.92 2.36
N PRO A 844 28.38 -3.44 2.93
CA PRO A 844 27.10 -3.61 2.23
C PRO A 844 26.48 -2.33 1.68
N LYS A 845 26.90 -1.16 2.19
CA LYS A 845 26.49 0.15 1.66
C LYS A 845 27.68 1.10 1.73
N MET A 846 28.07 1.64 0.58
CA MET A 846 29.23 2.52 0.47
C MET A 846 28.76 3.90 0.09
N GLN A 847 29.10 4.89 0.90
CA GLN A 847 28.78 6.28 0.63
C GLN A 847 30.02 7.16 0.72
N ALA A 848 30.11 8.13 -0.18
CA ALA A 848 31.12 9.17 -0.14
C ALA A 848 30.48 10.49 -0.55
N SER A 849 30.92 11.58 0.09
CA SER A 849 30.46 12.91 -0.27
C SER A 849 31.56 13.72 -0.92
N VAL A 850 31.18 14.54 -1.90
CA VAL A 850 32.08 15.40 -2.67
C VAL A 850 31.34 16.66 -3.10
N ASP A 851 32.04 17.79 -3.11
CA ASP A 851 31.50 19.04 -3.64
C ASP A 851 31.50 19.00 -5.16
N LEU A 852 30.33 19.22 -5.76
CA LEU A 852 30.15 19.34 -7.20
C LEU A 852 29.66 20.75 -7.54
N GLU A 853 29.99 21.24 -8.73
CA GLU A 853 29.58 22.55 -9.24
C GLU A 853 28.51 22.37 -10.32
N ALA A 854 27.44 23.14 -10.25
CA ALA A 854 26.36 23.15 -11.23
C ALA A 854 26.89 23.34 -12.66
N GLY A 855 26.42 22.53 -13.61
CA GLY A 855 26.79 22.58 -15.03
C GLY A 855 28.21 22.13 -15.36
N LYS A 856 29.02 21.74 -14.37
CA LYS A 856 30.37 21.22 -14.59
C LYS A 856 30.33 19.74 -14.92
N THR A 857 31.04 19.34 -15.97
CA THR A 857 31.15 17.93 -16.35
C THR A 857 32.24 17.22 -15.55
N TYR A 858 31.93 16.02 -15.07
CA TYR A 858 32.88 15.14 -14.36
C TYR A 858 32.92 13.76 -15.03
N ASP A 859 34.11 13.17 -15.12
CA ASP A 859 34.28 11.77 -15.50
C ASP A 859 34.02 10.89 -14.27
N LEU A 860 33.11 9.91 -14.40
CA LEU A 860 32.76 9.00 -13.33
C LEU A 860 33.02 7.56 -13.77
N GLU A 861 33.62 6.78 -12.89
CA GLU A 861 33.91 5.36 -13.09
C GLU A 861 33.49 4.55 -11.88
N VAL A 862 32.81 3.42 -12.13
CA VAL A 862 32.43 2.42 -11.13
C VAL A 862 33.01 1.09 -11.54
N VAL A 863 33.81 0.47 -10.66
CA VAL A 863 34.31 -0.89 -10.80
C VAL A 863 33.69 -1.72 -9.69
N THR A 864 33.04 -2.83 -10.03
CA THR A 864 32.46 -3.78 -9.05
C THR A 864 32.78 -5.20 -9.44
N PHE A 865 32.88 -6.08 -8.45
CA PHE A 865 32.95 -7.52 -8.69
C PHE A 865 31.55 -8.12 -8.63
N TYR A 866 31.31 -9.13 -9.46
CA TYR A 866 30.10 -9.95 -9.48
C TYR A 866 30.46 -11.40 -9.15
N GLU A 867 29.86 -11.93 -8.10
CA GLU A 867 29.86 -13.36 -7.76
C GLU A 867 28.65 -14.03 -8.39
N ASN A 868 28.88 -14.93 -9.36
CA ASN A 868 27.78 -15.65 -9.98
C ASN A 868 27.18 -16.66 -8.99
N ASN A 869 26.00 -16.32 -8.49
CA ASN A 869 25.14 -17.12 -7.64
C ASN A 869 23.89 -17.64 -8.38
N GLY A 870 23.74 -17.31 -9.67
CA GLY A 870 22.57 -17.67 -10.48
C GLY A 870 21.58 -16.53 -10.73
N ASP A 871 21.74 -15.39 -10.04
CA ASP A 871 20.86 -14.22 -10.18
C ASP A 871 21.43 -13.19 -11.18
N PRO A 872 20.62 -12.31 -11.78
CA PRO A 872 21.14 -11.20 -12.58
C PRO A 872 22.00 -10.26 -11.72
N HIS A 873 23.17 -9.83 -12.23
CA HIS A 873 23.95 -8.82 -11.53
C HIS A 873 23.21 -7.47 -11.55
N SER A 874 22.95 -6.94 -10.36
CA SER A 874 22.40 -5.60 -10.15
C SER A 874 23.42 -4.72 -9.45
N ALA A 875 23.62 -3.52 -9.99
CA ALA A 875 24.48 -2.50 -9.39
C ALA A 875 23.94 -1.12 -9.76
N TYR A 876 23.66 -0.33 -8.74
CA TYR A 876 23.13 1.02 -8.87
C TYR A 876 23.98 2.00 -8.08
N LEU A 877 24.38 3.09 -8.74
CA LEU A 877 24.95 4.24 -8.09
C LEU A 877 23.89 5.34 -8.01
N TYR A 878 23.55 5.74 -6.80
CA TYR A 878 22.64 6.83 -6.49
C TYR A 878 23.42 8.07 -6.07
N TRP A 879 22.76 9.24 -6.18
CA TRP A 879 23.24 10.47 -5.56
C TRP A 879 22.10 11.28 -4.93
N SER A 880 22.45 12.19 -4.04
CA SER A 880 21.55 13.22 -3.51
C SER A 880 22.38 14.38 -2.94
N SER A 881 21.77 15.55 -2.80
CA SER A 881 22.33 16.75 -2.17
C SER A 881 21.20 17.50 -1.45
N SER A 882 21.41 18.78 -1.08
CA SER A 882 20.34 19.55 -0.41
C SER A 882 19.16 19.83 -1.34
N SER A 883 19.44 20.08 -2.62
CA SER A 883 18.44 20.32 -3.67
C SER A 883 18.25 19.13 -4.61
N GLN A 884 19.25 18.23 -4.76
CA GLN A 884 19.13 17.01 -5.57
C GLN A 884 18.37 15.92 -4.78
N SER A 885 17.17 15.58 -5.26
CA SER A 885 16.42 14.42 -4.76
C SER A 885 17.21 13.12 -4.98
N PHE A 886 17.02 12.12 -4.11
CA PHE A 886 17.64 10.82 -4.23
C PHE A 886 17.21 10.13 -5.53
N SER A 887 18.18 9.85 -6.41
CA SER A 887 17.94 9.17 -7.68
C SER A 887 19.18 8.45 -8.19
N VAL A 888 19.02 7.56 -9.18
CA VAL A 888 20.13 6.93 -9.88
C VAL A 888 20.93 8.02 -10.60
N VAL A 889 22.26 7.98 -10.52
CA VAL A 889 23.12 8.95 -11.20
C VAL A 889 22.92 8.82 -12.72
N PRO A 890 22.33 9.82 -13.39
CA PRO A 890 22.09 9.76 -14.82
C PRO A 890 23.42 9.90 -15.58
N ALA A 891 23.49 9.32 -16.79
CA ALA A 891 24.55 9.68 -17.71
C ALA A 891 24.34 11.13 -18.15
N LYS A 892 25.43 11.88 -18.35
CA LYS A 892 25.34 13.21 -18.95
C LYS A 892 24.57 13.12 -20.28
N PRO A 893 23.50 13.91 -20.47
CA PRO A 893 22.77 13.95 -21.72
C PRO A 893 23.69 14.30 -22.90
N ASP A 894 23.49 13.65 -24.04
CA ASP A 894 24.16 13.97 -25.31
C ASP A 894 23.49 15.11 -26.08
N GLY A 895 22.38 15.65 -25.53
CA GLY A 895 21.61 16.77 -26.07
C GLY A 895 20.59 16.39 -27.14
N SER A 896 20.51 15.12 -27.55
CA SER A 896 19.63 14.67 -28.63
C SER A 896 18.17 14.39 -28.21
N SER A 897 17.89 14.28 -26.91
CA SER A 897 16.54 13.99 -26.39
C SER A 897 15.92 15.06 -25.51
N GLU A 898 16.27 16.32 -25.74
CA GLU A 898 15.62 17.47 -25.12
C GLU A 898 15.02 18.37 -26.20
N MET A 899 13.81 18.88 -25.97
CA MET A 899 13.21 19.91 -26.79
C MET A 899 12.36 20.88 -25.97
N TYR A 900 12.11 22.06 -26.53
CA TYR A 900 11.19 23.04 -25.98
C TYR A 900 9.95 23.14 -26.86
N ARG A 901 8.78 23.07 -26.23
CA ARG A 901 7.49 23.25 -26.89
C ARG A 901 6.80 24.48 -26.35
N SER A 902 6.62 25.50 -27.21
CA SER A 902 5.73 26.62 -26.89
C SER A 902 4.29 26.12 -26.82
N VAL A 903 3.58 26.59 -25.79
CA VAL A 903 2.21 26.19 -25.51
C VAL A 903 1.36 27.39 -25.12
N THR A 904 0.08 27.30 -25.46
CA THR A 904 -0.96 28.26 -25.09
C THR A 904 -1.80 27.68 -23.95
N LYS A 905 -2.21 28.52 -23.01
CA LYS A 905 -3.12 28.15 -21.92
C LYS A 905 -4.35 27.40 -22.46
N ASN A 906 -4.62 26.24 -21.85
CA ASN A 906 -5.76 25.35 -22.10
C ASN A 906 -5.80 24.71 -23.50
N GLU A 907 -4.77 24.86 -24.34
CA GLU A 907 -4.67 24.17 -25.63
C GLU A 907 -3.89 22.86 -25.47
N LYS A 908 -4.46 21.75 -25.95
CA LYS A 908 -3.80 20.44 -25.94
C LYS A 908 -2.58 20.46 -26.87
N ALA A 909 -1.41 20.19 -26.33
CA ALA A 909 -0.17 19.99 -27.08
C ALA A 909 0.02 18.51 -27.43
N THR A 910 0.57 18.25 -28.62
CA THR A 910 0.96 16.90 -29.09
C THR A 910 2.39 16.96 -29.61
N VAL A 911 3.22 16.01 -29.16
CA VAL A 911 4.63 15.88 -29.51
C VAL A 911 4.92 14.44 -29.91
N LEU A 912 5.46 14.23 -31.11
CA LEU A 912 5.92 12.91 -31.58
C LEU A 912 7.36 12.68 -31.12
N LEU A 913 7.61 11.50 -30.55
CA LEU A 913 8.92 11.09 -30.03
C LEU A 913 9.31 9.75 -30.69
N PRO A 914 9.66 9.76 -32.00
CA PRO A 914 9.89 8.52 -32.76
C PRO A 914 11.07 7.67 -32.24
N ASP A 915 12.01 8.28 -31.52
CA ASP A 915 13.19 7.60 -30.96
C ASP A 915 12.93 6.95 -29.59
N LEU A 916 11.74 7.14 -29.00
CA LEU A 916 11.37 6.60 -27.70
C LEU A 916 11.07 5.09 -27.81
N LYS A 917 11.72 4.29 -26.95
CA LYS A 917 11.61 2.82 -26.96
C LYS A 917 10.77 2.30 -25.80
N ASP A 918 10.37 1.04 -25.88
CA ASP A 918 9.73 0.36 -24.75
C ASP A 918 10.69 0.35 -23.55
N GLY A 919 10.21 0.81 -22.40
CA GLY A 919 10.99 1.03 -21.18
C GLY A 919 11.59 2.44 -21.05
N ASP A 920 11.58 3.26 -22.11
CA ASP A 920 11.93 4.68 -22.00
C ASP A 920 10.76 5.48 -21.42
N GLY A 921 11.04 6.66 -20.87
CA GLY A 921 10.01 7.57 -20.39
C GLY A 921 10.32 9.03 -20.73
N VAL A 922 9.34 9.89 -20.45
CA VAL A 922 9.40 11.34 -20.68
C VAL A 922 9.41 12.12 -19.37
N ARG A 923 10.01 13.31 -19.36
CA ARG A 923 9.92 14.33 -18.32
C ARG A 923 9.49 15.66 -18.94
N LEU A 924 8.57 16.36 -18.28
CA LEU A 924 8.09 17.69 -18.68
C LEU A 924 8.37 18.67 -17.55
N GLU A 925 8.80 19.87 -17.88
CA GLU A 925 8.98 20.98 -16.94
C GLU A 925 8.37 22.27 -17.52
N LEU A 926 7.58 22.97 -16.71
CA LEU A 926 6.99 24.27 -17.06
C LEU A 926 7.14 25.22 -15.88
N ALA A 927 7.71 26.40 -16.13
CA ALA A 927 7.89 27.45 -15.12
C ALA A 927 7.11 28.71 -15.49
N LYS A 928 6.52 29.36 -14.48
CA LYS A 928 5.85 30.66 -14.60
C LYS A 928 5.90 31.40 -13.27
N GLY A 929 6.20 32.69 -13.29
CA GLY A 929 6.10 33.55 -12.09
C GLY A 929 7.01 33.15 -10.91
N GLY A 930 8.13 32.47 -11.16
CA GLY A 930 9.05 32.00 -10.11
C GLY A 930 8.72 30.63 -9.52
N VAL A 931 7.61 30.02 -9.93
CA VAL A 931 7.17 28.67 -9.56
C VAL A 931 7.19 27.75 -10.77
N ASN A 932 7.24 26.44 -10.56
CA ASN A 932 7.37 25.44 -11.62
C ASN A 932 6.58 24.16 -11.32
N ILE A 933 6.27 23.41 -12.38
CA ILE A 933 5.68 22.08 -12.33
C ILE A 933 6.55 21.11 -13.12
N THR A 934 6.72 19.90 -12.59
CA THR A 934 7.40 18.79 -13.25
C THR A 934 6.46 17.59 -13.39
N TYR A 935 6.57 16.84 -14.48
CA TYR A 935 5.89 15.56 -14.65
C TYR A 935 6.87 14.50 -15.21
N PRO A 936 6.88 13.27 -14.67
CA PRO A 936 6.34 12.94 -13.35
C PRO A 936 7.07 13.66 -12.22
N GLN A 937 6.49 13.68 -11.03
CA GLN A 937 7.12 14.31 -9.87
C GLN A 937 8.40 13.58 -9.42
N TRP A 938 8.39 12.25 -9.47
CA TRP A 938 9.48 11.39 -9.04
C TRP A 938 10.10 10.66 -10.23
N ASP A 939 11.42 10.49 -10.23
CA ASP A 939 12.13 9.79 -11.32
C ASP A 939 11.60 8.36 -11.51
N PHE A 940 11.29 7.69 -10.41
CA PHE A 940 10.74 6.33 -10.36
C PHE A 940 9.22 6.26 -10.56
N ASP A 941 8.50 7.37 -10.68
CA ASP A 941 7.08 7.31 -10.98
C ASP A 941 6.89 6.60 -12.33
N LEU A 942 6.01 5.61 -12.41
CA LEU A 942 5.81 4.82 -13.64
C LEU A 942 5.04 5.59 -14.72
N ARG A 943 4.44 6.72 -14.37
CA ARG A 943 3.74 7.58 -15.33
C ARG A 943 4.69 8.10 -16.40
N GLY A 944 4.19 8.20 -17.62
CA GLY A 944 4.98 8.66 -18.77
C GLY A 944 6.13 7.73 -19.16
N VAL A 945 6.08 6.44 -18.77
CA VAL A 945 6.97 5.39 -19.32
C VAL A 945 6.23 4.64 -20.43
N LEU A 946 6.92 4.37 -21.54
CA LEU A 946 6.38 3.64 -22.67
C LEU A 946 6.47 2.14 -22.40
N TYR A 947 5.33 1.50 -22.16
CA TYR A 947 5.29 0.06 -21.91
C TYR A 947 4.93 -0.74 -23.17
N PRO A 948 5.40 -2.00 -23.28
CA PRO A 948 5.16 -2.85 -24.44
C PRO A 948 3.68 -3.07 -24.75
N THR A 949 2.78 -2.97 -23.75
CA THR A 949 1.39 -3.41 -23.79
C THR A 949 0.32 -2.31 -23.78
N MET A 950 0.65 -1.04 -24.03
CA MET A 950 -0.42 -0.04 -24.19
C MET A 950 -1.18 -0.29 -25.49
N PRO A 951 -2.52 -0.41 -25.48
CA PRO A 951 -3.30 -0.54 -26.70
C PRO A 951 -3.00 0.65 -27.62
N ILE A 952 -2.92 0.40 -28.93
CA ILE A 952 -2.79 1.45 -29.95
C ILE A 952 -4.07 2.28 -29.86
N VAL A 953 -4.00 3.41 -29.15
CA VAL A 953 -5.02 4.43 -29.24
C VAL A 953 -4.79 5.08 -30.60
N GLU A 954 -5.77 4.96 -31.49
CA GLU A 954 -5.79 5.88 -32.62
C GLU A 954 -5.95 7.28 -32.05
N VAL A 955 -4.87 8.06 -32.02
CA VAL A 955 -4.97 9.53 -32.05
C VAL A 955 -5.48 9.88 -33.44
N GLY A 956 -6.72 9.49 -33.70
CA GLY A 956 -7.50 9.86 -34.86
C GLY A 956 -8.33 11.06 -34.47
N ASP A 957 -8.40 12.03 -35.38
CA ASP A 957 -9.32 13.13 -35.31
C ASP A 957 -10.69 12.67 -34.80
N ALA A 958 -11.20 13.38 -33.80
CA ALA A 958 -12.59 13.27 -33.43
C ALA A 958 -13.46 13.65 -34.64
N GLY A 959 -13.92 12.63 -35.39
CA GLY A 959 -14.96 12.77 -36.41
C GLY A 959 -14.76 11.94 -37.67
N ALA A 960 -15.32 10.72 -37.71
CA ALA A 960 -15.79 10.12 -38.97
C ALA A 960 -16.93 9.11 -38.72
N GLU A 961 -18.11 9.42 -39.26
CA GLU A 961 -19.32 8.59 -39.26
C GLU A 961 -19.16 7.26 -40.05
N PRO A 962 -19.96 6.20 -39.76
CA PRO A 962 -19.90 4.92 -40.46
C PRO A 962 -20.25 5.02 -41.95
N ARG A 963 -19.48 4.33 -42.81
CA ARG A 963 -19.58 4.39 -44.28
C ARG A 963 -20.32 3.17 -44.84
N SER A 964 -21.36 3.38 -45.64
CA SER A 964 -22.02 2.31 -46.42
C SER A 964 -21.21 1.94 -47.66
N LEU A 965 -21.05 0.65 -47.94
CA LEU A 965 -20.28 0.10 -49.06
C LEU A 965 -21.15 -0.82 -49.92
N GLN A 966 -21.04 -0.77 -51.24
CA GLN A 966 -21.59 -1.79 -52.13
C GLN A 966 -20.51 -2.84 -52.40
N VAL A 967 -20.82 -4.12 -52.20
CA VAL A 967 -19.87 -5.22 -52.49
C VAL A 967 -20.27 -5.97 -53.76
N SER A 968 -19.29 -6.54 -54.48
CA SER A 968 -19.51 -7.32 -55.70
C SER A 968 -20.10 -8.72 -55.39
N PRO A 969 -20.66 -9.43 -56.39
CA PRO A 969 -21.04 -10.83 -56.21
C PRO A 969 -19.83 -11.68 -55.78
N ASP A 970 -20.09 -12.73 -55.01
CA ASP A 970 -19.09 -13.66 -54.47
C ASP A 970 -17.96 -12.99 -53.68
N THR A 971 -18.26 -11.89 -52.96
CA THR A 971 -17.28 -11.19 -52.12
C THR A 971 -16.86 -12.06 -50.94
N PRO A 972 -15.58 -12.45 -50.80
CA PRO A 972 -15.12 -13.28 -49.70
C PRO A 972 -15.21 -12.52 -48.35
N LEU A 973 -15.70 -13.20 -47.32
CA LEU A 973 -15.65 -12.76 -45.93
C LEU A 973 -14.44 -13.38 -45.25
N TYR A 974 -13.49 -12.55 -44.86
CA TYR A 974 -12.28 -12.97 -44.16
C TYR A 974 -12.48 -12.87 -42.65
N GLU A 975 -11.92 -13.82 -41.91
CA GLU A 975 -11.94 -13.80 -40.44
C GLU A 975 -11.07 -12.67 -39.87
N GLN A 976 -9.99 -12.31 -40.58
CA GLN A 976 -9.08 -11.21 -40.25
C GLN A 976 -8.82 -10.33 -41.49
N PRO A 977 -8.37 -9.05 -41.32
CA PRO A 977 -8.11 -8.13 -42.45
C PRO A 977 -6.79 -8.45 -43.15
N ASP A 978 -6.67 -9.67 -43.66
CA ASP A 978 -5.50 -10.22 -44.33
C ASP A 978 -5.97 -11.12 -45.48
N ALA A 979 -5.37 -10.94 -46.67
CA ALA A 979 -5.75 -11.66 -47.88
C ALA A 979 -5.39 -13.16 -47.79
N CYS A 980 -4.48 -13.51 -46.88
CA CYS A 980 -4.14 -14.89 -46.55
C CYS A 980 -5.04 -15.50 -45.46
N SER A 981 -5.97 -14.74 -44.88
CA SER A 981 -6.89 -15.23 -43.86
C SER A 981 -7.90 -16.24 -44.43
N ALA A 982 -8.40 -17.12 -43.58
CA ALA A 982 -9.44 -18.06 -43.95
C ALA A 982 -10.70 -17.30 -44.40
N VAL A 983 -11.21 -17.67 -45.58
CA VAL A 983 -12.51 -17.21 -46.06
C VAL A 983 -13.60 -18.04 -45.39
N VAL A 984 -14.39 -17.41 -44.54
CA VAL A 984 -15.42 -18.06 -43.71
C VAL A 984 -16.82 -17.97 -44.29
N GLY A 985 -16.98 -17.25 -45.40
CA GLY A 985 -18.23 -17.14 -46.14
C GLY A 985 -18.07 -16.24 -47.35
N TYR A 986 -19.15 -16.09 -48.12
CA TYR A 986 -19.20 -15.20 -49.28
C TYR A 986 -20.49 -14.38 -49.24
N LEU A 987 -20.41 -13.12 -49.66
CA LEU A 987 -21.56 -12.25 -49.85
C LEU A 987 -21.94 -12.20 -51.33
N ALA A 988 -23.23 -12.30 -51.60
CA ALA A 988 -23.79 -11.81 -52.86
C ALA A 988 -23.73 -10.26 -52.88
N ALA A 989 -23.86 -9.68 -54.08
CA ALA A 989 -23.83 -8.23 -54.25
C ALA A 989 -24.92 -7.56 -53.40
N GLN A 990 -24.52 -6.68 -52.49
CA GLN A 990 -25.41 -5.98 -51.58
C GLN A 990 -24.72 -4.76 -50.97
N THR A 991 -25.50 -3.88 -50.33
CA THR A 991 -24.97 -2.79 -49.52
C THR A 991 -24.73 -3.26 -48.10
N VAL A 992 -23.53 -3.03 -47.57
CA VAL A 992 -23.11 -3.38 -46.22
C VAL A 992 -22.61 -2.14 -45.48
N LYS A 993 -22.78 -2.12 -44.16
CA LYS A 993 -22.29 -1.02 -43.32
C LYS A 993 -20.88 -1.35 -42.85
N ALA A 994 -19.89 -0.54 -43.24
CA ALA A 994 -18.56 -0.63 -42.69
C ALA A 994 -18.48 0.14 -41.37
N VAL A 995 -18.01 -0.55 -40.34
CA VAL A 995 -17.81 0.01 -38.99
C VAL A 995 -16.35 0.36 -38.73
N GLU A 996 -15.44 -0.14 -39.57
CA GLU A 996 -14.00 0.08 -39.45
C GLU A 996 -13.31 -0.19 -40.80
N LYS A 997 -12.20 0.49 -41.10
CA LYS A 997 -11.29 0.14 -42.21
C LYS A 997 -9.90 -0.12 -41.65
N ARG A 998 -9.27 -1.24 -42.01
CA ARG A 998 -7.88 -1.56 -41.69
C ARG A 998 -7.14 -1.96 -42.96
N GLY A 999 -6.14 -1.18 -43.35
CA GLY A 999 -5.43 -1.40 -44.62
C GLY A 999 -6.40 -1.42 -45.79
N GLU A 1000 -6.31 -2.46 -46.62
CA GLU A 1000 -7.17 -2.70 -47.78
C GLU A 1000 -8.48 -3.42 -47.43
N PHE A 1001 -8.85 -3.53 -46.16
CA PHE A 1001 -10.05 -4.26 -45.71
C PHE A 1001 -11.04 -3.38 -44.95
N TYR A 1002 -12.32 -3.64 -45.17
CA TYR A 1002 -13.41 -3.05 -44.40
C TYR A 1002 -14.04 -4.09 -43.48
N ARG A 1003 -14.21 -3.73 -42.20
CA ARG A 1003 -14.98 -4.55 -41.25
C ARG A 1003 -16.44 -4.20 -41.38
N ILE A 1004 -17.25 -5.21 -41.67
CA ILE A 1004 -18.68 -5.06 -41.88
C ILE A 1004 -19.42 -5.98 -40.91
N ASP A 1005 -20.62 -5.55 -40.52
CA ASP A 1005 -21.51 -6.37 -39.71
C ASP A 1005 -22.20 -7.43 -40.58
N THR A 1006 -22.19 -8.69 -40.14
CA THR A 1006 -22.77 -9.82 -40.89
C THR A 1006 -23.50 -10.77 -39.94
N TRP A 1007 -24.26 -11.73 -40.48
CA TRP A 1007 -24.93 -12.75 -39.67
C TRP A 1007 -23.97 -13.71 -38.94
N LEU A 1008 -22.66 -13.67 -39.26
CA LEU A 1008 -21.60 -14.41 -38.57
C LEU A 1008 -20.83 -13.52 -37.57
N GLY A 1009 -21.37 -12.35 -37.24
CA GLY A 1009 -20.67 -11.28 -36.53
C GLY A 1009 -19.81 -10.43 -37.47
N TYR A 1010 -18.92 -9.62 -36.90
CA TYR A 1010 -18.05 -8.75 -37.71
C TYR A 1010 -17.06 -9.56 -38.53
N LYS A 1011 -17.06 -9.33 -39.85
CA LYS A 1011 -16.13 -9.94 -40.81
C LYS A 1011 -15.50 -8.89 -41.70
N TRP A 1012 -14.43 -9.27 -42.38
CA TRP A 1012 -13.65 -8.38 -43.22
C TRP A 1012 -13.91 -8.64 -44.70
N VAL A 1013 -14.06 -7.58 -45.49
CA VAL A 1013 -14.11 -7.65 -46.95
C VAL A 1013 -12.95 -6.85 -47.52
N HIS A 1014 -12.25 -7.42 -48.49
CA HIS A 1014 -11.17 -6.72 -49.20
C HIS A 1014 -11.77 -5.61 -50.09
N GLU A 1015 -11.13 -4.44 -50.14
CA GLU A 1015 -11.62 -3.26 -50.85
C GLU A 1015 -11.73 -3.44 -52.36
N SER A 1016 -10.95 -4.35 -52.93
CA SER A 1016 -11.07 -4.77 -54.34
C SER A 1016 -12.43 -5.37 -54.68
N ASN A 1017 -13.17 -5.87 -53.70
CA ASN A 1017 -14.53 -6.38 -53.86
C ASN A 1017 -15.60 -5.33 -53.51
N VAL A 1018 -15.19 -4.11 -53.14
CA VAL A 1018 -16.11 -2.99 -52.94
C VAL A 1018 -16.28 -2.29 -54.28
N VAL A 1019 -17.47 -2.40 -54.83
CA VAL A 1019 -17.85 -1.66 -56.04
C VAL A 1019 -18.21 -0.25 -55.56
N GLN A 1020 -17.42 0.75 -55.91
CA GLN A 1020 -17.83 2.12 -55.62
C GLN A 1020 -19.14 2.42 -56.37
N PRO A 1021 -20.14 3.06 -55.74
CA PRO A 1021 -21.15 3.78 -56.49
C PRO A 1021 -20.53 4.94 -57.28
#